data_AF-A0A820QNI5-F1
#
_entry.id   AF-A0A820QNI5-F1
#
_cell.length_a   1.000
_cell.length_b   1.000
_cell.length_c   1.000
_cell.angle_alpha   90.00
_cell.angle_beta   90.00
_cell.angle_gamma   90.00
#
_symmetry.space_group_name_H-M   'P 1'
#
loop_
_entity.id
_entity.type
_entity.pdbx_description
1 polymer ?
#
loop_
_entity_poly.entity_id
_entity_poly.type
_entity_poly.pdbx_seq_one_letter_code
_entity_poly.pdbx_strand_id
1 'polypeptide(L)'
;MTSTGAIERKALGRHGIVGSLYDIRTDTLEGGNLFNKELPESFIRLQDSANVSYHIDFNNSQKETFNNMNIEASLKLSLLGGLIDVAGSAKYLKQTKTNSHTVRVTFMYKAKTKQEHLLINTADLYKYFSLDALENPNATHVVIGIIWGANVAATFERVVENREAVEQLEGQLSVVLKSIAGSIEGNAKVNCGDINKAAFESLTVSFSGDVLIKDCPQTIDAVMKTYVNIPDLIKPLNGGKGRQLEFVLYPLKRIAQMFKFELKVERLIKEVSEHLVFRIENIFEQISMTTRKFNDFLDDIKSWEQYIPKDWLKVIKEKKATHAGDELKTQRQMASLLQKIRSGTTEESEMEELIDKFDLENPCSELLMDKFLKENQHVKTKIETLKKISPDQSLLLTQIESVEDIILDFYDNDVYLLHICEQWSKKNKRNMLKQLRFFSQLKKNYMNDIFRVIDHDLHPSLDEKPDDYVIYFATQGSIESYNFWKDSLTKLSRTQISLILKQNASLTEQSLLKWHAEFMKEHLDGELSKDDFISELVKLFPKGNPANYCDYAFSTIDIDKSGKISFVEFMNAVALIQPGDLKTRLGLVFSVCDYNNAQTIDDGKIVKFLEVIAELEHGEGAVNTNAAKSVARAIMELCGKSKDGAVNKEEFIDCCERNYDDLVVPFLPLTERQKSFYRSDEWLEDQSKTINLLRICSF
;
A
#
# COMPACT_ATOMS: atom_id res chain seq x y z
N MET A 1 47.41 11.94 0.02
CA MET A 1 46.47 13.01 -0.40
C MET A 1 47.25 14.06 -1.17
N THR A 2 46.73 14.47 -2.32
CA THR A 2 47.41 15.02 -3.49
C THR A 2 48.17 16.33 -3.25
N SER A 3 49.21 16.52 -4.06
CA SER A 3 50.40 17.36 -3.91
C SER A 3 50.25 18.87 -4.12
N THR A 4 49.09 19.46 -3.81
CA THR A 4 48.89 20.91 -3.85
C THR A 4 47.89 21.27 -2.76
N GLY A 5 48.26 22.10 -1.77
CA GLY A 5 47.40 22.45 -0.63
C GLY A 5 46.13 23.25 -0.94
N ALA A 6 45.67 23.27 -2.20
CA ALA A 6 44.43 23.89 -2.61
C ALA A 6 43.27 22.90 -2.46
N ILE A 7 42.07 23.40 -2.19
CA ILE A 7 40.84 22.62 -2.15
C ILE A 7 39.83 23.19 -3.15
N GLU A 8 39.03 22.33 -3.76
CA GLU A 8 37.90 22.76 -4.61
C GLU A 8 36.63 22.77 -3.77
N ARG A 9 35.80 23.81 -3.95
CA ARG A 9 34.54 24.01 -3.23
C ARG A 9 33.46 24.49 -4.18
N LYS A 10 32.27 23.89 -4.17
CA LYS A 10 31.16 24.33 -5.03
C LYS A 10 30.71 25.75 -4.65
N ALA A 11 30.50 26.62 -5.64
CA ALA A 11 30.06 27.99 -5.41
C ALA A 11 28.59 28.05 -4.94
N LEU A 12 27.73 27.19 -5.48
CA LEU A 12 26.31 27.05 -5.11
C LEU A 12 25.51 28.35 -5.16
N GLY A 13 25.85 29.21 -6.13
CA GLY A 13 25.23 30.53 -6.31
C GLY A 13 25.86 31.65 -5.48
N ARG A 14 26.85 31.35 -4.63
CA ARG A 14 27.69 32.37 -3.97
C ARG A 14 28.61 33.04 -5.00
N HIS A 15 28.97 34.29 -4.72
CA HIS A 15 29.76 35.12 -5.63
C HIS A 15 31.05 35.58 -4.98
N GLY A 16 32.18 35.23 -5.59
CA GLY A 16 33.53 35.65 -5.17
C GLY A 16 34.42 35.95 -6.38
N ILE A 17 35.41 36.81 -6.20
CA ILE A 17 36.47 37.06 -7.18
C ILE A 17 37.79 36.47 -6.70
N VAL A 18 38.79 36.35 -7.57
CA VAL A 18 40.15 35.99 -7.16
C VAL A 18 40.62 36.94 -6.06
N GLY A 19 41.16 36.37 -4.98
CA GLY A 19 41.53 37.07 -3.77
C GLY A 19 40.44 37.18 -2.70
N SER A 20 39.19 36.79 -2.97
CA SER A 20 38.13 36.83 -1.96
C SER A 20 38.46 35.92 -0.79
N LEU A 21 38.20 36.40 0.42
CA LEU A 21 38.42 35.65 1.66
C LEU A 21 37.27 34.67 1.93
N TYR A 22 37.59 33.46 2.38
CA TYR A 22 36.64 32.38 2.63
C TYR A 22 36.90 31.74 4.00
N ASP A 23 35.83 31.42 4.74
CA ASP A 23 35.89 30.59 5.93
C ASP A 23 35.31 29.19 5.67
N ILE A 24 36.16 28.17 5.71
CA ILE A 24 35.77 26.77 5.58
C ILE A 24 35.00 26.22 6.79
N ARG A 25 35.08 26.88 7.95
CA ARG A 25 34.40 26.41 9.16
C ARG A 25 32.88 26.62 9.04
N THR A 26 32.51 27.77 8.50
CA THR A 26 31.12 28.22 8.29
C THR A 26 30.65 28.08 6.83
N ASP A 27 31.57 27.83 5.89
CA ASP A 27 31.34 27.88 4.45
C ASP A 27 30.78 29.23 3.97
N THR A 28 31.42 30.32 4.39
CA THR A 28 31.04 31.70 4.04
C THR A 28 32.18 32.46 3.38
N LEU A 29 31.83 33.42 2.51
CA LEU A 29 32.76 34.43 2.03
C LEU A 29 32.75 35.59 3.03
N GLU A 30 33.89 35.89 3.65
CA GLU A 30 34.00 36.81 4.80
C GLU A 30 34.06 38.30 4.40
N GLY A 31 33.88 38.59 3.12
CA GLY A 31 34.10 39.92 2.57
C GLY A 31 35.58 40.31 2.54
N GLY A 32 35.87 41.41 1.83
CA GLY A 32 37.26 41.84 1.60
C GLY A 32 38.01 40.98 0.58
N ASN A 33 39.25 41.38 0.31
CA ASN A 33 40.10 40.72 -0.68
C ASN A 33 41.54 40.71 -0.16
N LEU A 34 42.26 39.61 -0.43
CA LEU A 34 43.68 39.47 -0.15
C LEU A 34 44.51 40.55 -0.85
N PHE A 35 44.06 41.02 -2.01
CA PHE A 35 44.76 42.02 -2.81
C PHE A 35 44.25 43.43 -2.51
N ASN A 36 45.17 44.35 -2.22
CA ASN A 36 44.88 45.76 -1.95
C ASN A 36 44.85 46.65 -3.22
N LYS A 37 45.20 46.06 -4.37
CA LYS A 37 45.27 46.70 -5.69
C LYS A 37 44.84 45.70 -6.75
N GLU A 38 44.42 46.19 -7.91
CA GLU A 38 44.15 45.32 -9.07
C GLU A 38 45.42 44.56 -9.48
N LEU A 39 45.23 43.27 -9.77
CA LEU A 39 46.32 42.41 -10.22
C LEU A 39 46.59 42.61 -11.71
N PRO A 40 47.86 42.58 -12.14
CA PRO A 40 48.19 42.50 -13.56
C PRO A 40 47.57 41.25 -14.21
N GLU A 41 47.11 41.37 -15.46
CA GLU A 41 46.53 40.24 -16.20
C GLU A 41 47.51 39.05 -16.31
N SER A 42 48.82 39.31 -16.36
CA SER A 42 49.86 38.28 -16.39
C SER A 42 49.90 37.38 -15.15
N PHE A 43 49.27 37.79 -14.05
CA PHE A 43 49.20 36.99 -12.81
C PHE A 43 48.02 36.02 -12.81
N ILE A 44 47.08 36.18 -13.75
CA ILE A 44 45.89 35.35 -13.90
C ILE A 44 45.99 34.52 -15.18
N ARG A 45 45.98 33.20 -15.03
CA ARG A 45 45.83 32.27 -16.15
C ARG A 45 44.36 32.02 -16.41
N LEU A 46 43.89 32.43 -17.60
CA LEU A 46 42.56 32.09 -18.10
C LEU A 46 42.69 30.96 -19.14
N GLN A 47 41.96 29.87 -18.95
CA GLN A 47 41.94 28.71 -19.84
C GLN A 47 40.51 28.39 -20.24
N ASP A 48 40.27 28.18 -21.53
CA ASP A 48 38.96 27.70 -21.99
C ASP A 48 38.79 26.23 -21.60
N SER A 49 37.56 25.88 -21.20
CA SER A 49 37.16 24.55 -20.74
C SER A 49 35.82 24.25 -21.38
N ALA A 50 35.77 23.46 -22.45
CA ALA A 50 34.52 23.03 -23.05
C ALA A 50 34.17 21.64 -22.53
N ASN A 51 33.41 21.57 -21.44
CA ASN A 51 32.93 20.31 -20.88
C ASN A 51 31.43 20.42 -20.60
N VAL A 52 30.64 19.62 -21.29
CA VAL A 52 29.20 19.51 -21.09
C VAL A 52 28.89 18.09 -20.66
N SER A 53 28.04 17.96 -19.62
CA SER A 53 27.56 16.67 -19.14
C SER A 53 26.11 16.77 -18.69
N TYR A 54 25.44 15.63 -18.69
CA TYR A 54 24.03 15.51 -18.33
C TYR A 54 23.84 14.46 -17.24
N HIS A 55 22.78 14.62 -16.45
CA HIS A 55 22.40 13.65 -15.44
C HIS A 55 20.88 13.69 -15.22
N ILE A 56 20.30 12.53 -14.88
CA ILE A 56 18.90 12.39 -14.50
C ILE A 56 18.84 11.97 -13.04
N ASP A 57 18.18 12.79 -12.22
CA ASP A 57 17.94 12.50 -10.81
C ASP A 57 16.46 12.19 -10.58
N PHE A 58 16.15 11.11 -9.87
CA PHE A 58 14.79 10.75 -9.46
C PHE A 58 14.38 11.42 -8.13
N ASN A 59 15.25 12.27 -7.57
CA ASN A 59 15.04 13.04 -6.35
C ASN A 59 14.60 12.16 -5.16
N ASN A 60 15.10 10.92 -5.11
CA ASN A 60 14.74 9.93 -4.11
C ASN A 60 15.39 10.21 -2.75
N SER A 61 16.60 10.75 -2.73
CA SER A 61 17.34 11.09 -1.51
C SER A 61 18.20 12.33 -1.70
N GLN A 62 18.39 13.14 -0.65
CA GLN A 62 19.31 14.29 -0.73
C GLN A 62 20.75 13.82 -0.93
N LYS A 63 21.10 12.68 -0.32
CA LYS A 63 22.41 12.06 -0.45
C LYS A 63 22.76 11.77 -1.91
N GLU A 64 21.85 11.15 -2.66
CA GLU A 64 22.02 10.88 -4.09
C GLU A 64 22.15 12.19 -4.88
N THR A 65 21.25 13.15 -4.65
CA THR A 65 21.32 14.49 -5.27
C THR A 65 22.68 15.18 -5.03
N PHE A 66 23.23 15.11 -3.82
CA PHE A 66 24.54 15.69 -3.48
C PHE A 66 25.69 14.97 -4.18
N ASN A 67 25.64 13.63 -4.25
CA ASN A 67 26.62 12.83 -4.97
C ASN A 67 26.59 13.16 -6.47
N ASN A 68 25.40 13.26 -7.06
CA ASN A 68 25.21 13.62 -8.47
C ASN A 68 25.76 15.01 -8.79
N MET A 69 25.80 15.92 -7.81
CA MET A 69 26.38 17.26 -7.95
C MET A 69 27.88 17.32 -7.57
N ASN A 70 28.50 16.18 -7.27
CA ASN A 70 29.88 16.06 -6.81
C ASN A 70 30.18 17.01 -5.63
N ILE A 71 29.30 17.04 -4.64
CA ILE A 71 29.47 17.85 -3.43
C ILE A 71 30.33 17.07 -2.44
N GLU A 72 31.45 17.64 -2.01
CA GLU A 72 32.33 16.96 -1.05
C GLU A 72 31.72 16.84 0.36
N ALA A 73 32.13 15.81 1.10
CA ALA A 73 31.62 15.42 2.43
C ALA A 73 31.42 16.60 3.39
N SER A 74 32.46 17.42 3.58
CA SER A 74 32.38 18.59 4.46
C SER A 74 31.32 19.60 3.99
N LEU A 75 31.22 19.87 2.69
CA LEU A 75 30.23 20.82 2.16
C LEU A 75 28.80 20.29 2.28
N LYS A 76 28.61 18.96 2.15
CA LYS A 76 27.31 18.32 2.39
C LYS A 76 26.79 18.59 3.80
N LEU A 77 27.65 18.48 4.82
CA LEU A 77 27.25 18.76 6.20
C LEU A 77 26.78 20.21 6.37
N SER A 78 27.42 21.15 5.69
CA SER A 78 27.02 22.56 5.71
C SER A 78 25.67 22.79 5.03
N LEU A 79 25.39 22.07 3.93
CA LEU A 79 24.08 22.11 3.27
C LEU A 79 22.98 21.48 4.12
N LEU A 80 23.23 20.31 4.70
CA LEU A 80 22.30 19.63 5.60
C LEU A 80 22.01 20.48 6.84
N GLY A 81 23.03 21.10 7.43
CA GLY A 81 22.91 22.03 8.55
C GLY A 81 22.29 23.39 8.19
N GLY A 82 21.97 23.64 6.92
CA GLY A 82 21.39 24.92 6.49
C GLY A 82 22.33 26.12 6.64
N LEU A 83 23.66 25.89 6.68
CA LEU A 83 24.67 26.94 6.78
C LEU A 83 24.87 27.71 5.48
N ILE A 84 24.41 27.16 4.36
CA ILE A 84 24.57 27.74 3.03
C ILE A 84 23.21 28.08 2.45
N ASP A 85 23.02 29.35 2.10
CA ASP A 85 21.92 29.74 1.25
C ASP A 85 22.28 29.53 -0.22
N VAL A 86 21.47 28.73 -0.91
CA VAL A 86 21.75 28.26 -2.28
C VAL A 86 20.98 29.10 -3.28
N ALA A 87 21.62 29.45 -4.38
CA ALA A 87 21.01 30.22 -5.46
C ALA A 87 21.27 29.60 -6.83
N GLY A 88 20.58 30.13 -7.86
CA GLY A 88 20.69 29.64 -9.23
C GLY A 88 20.33 28.15 -9.35
N SER A 89 21.20 27.39 -10.02
CA SER A 89 21.00 25.95 -10.19
C SER A 89 21.01 25.18 -8.88
N ALA A 90 21.67 25.68 -7.83
CA ALA A 90 21.82 24.97 -6.57
C ALA A 90 20.53 24.89 -5.75
N LYS A 91 19.47 25.64 -6.14
CA LYS A 91 18.13 25.47 -5.57
C LYS A 91 17.58 24.04 -5.71
N TYR A 92 18.01 23.33 -6.76
CA TYR A 92 17.67 21.92 -6.96
C TYR A 92 18.12 21.02 -5.79
N LEU A 93 19.19 21.37 -5.07
CA LEU A 93 19.68 20.60 -3.92
C LEU A 93 18.68 20.49 -2.76
N LYS A 94 17.74 21.44 -2.68
CA LYS A 94 16.70 21.47 -1.63
C LYS A 94 15.40 20.80 -2.08
N GLN A 95 15.34 20.25 -3.30
CA GLN A 95 14.12 19.67 -3.87
C GLN A 95 14.09 18.16 -3.67
N THR A 96 13.38 17.69 -2.64
CA THR A 96 13.12 16.25 -2.41
C THR A 96 11.62 15.95 -2.35
N LYS A 97 11.26 14.71 -2.71
CA LYS A 97 9.88 14.24 -2.66
C LYS A 97 9.27 14.51 -1.28
N THR A 98 8.08 15.12 -1.27
CA THR A 98 7.35 15.46 -0.04
C THR A 98 6.44 14.34 0.43
N ASN A 99 5.96 13.49 -0.50
CA ASN A 99 5.16 12.29 -0.25
C ASN A 99 5.58 11.17 -1.22
N SER A 100 5.18 9.92 -0.95
CA SER A 100 5.59 8.74 -1.74
C SER A 100 4.84 8.58 -3.06
N HIS A 101 3.73 9.30 -3.25
CA HIS A 101 2.93 9.29 -4.47
C HIS A 101 3.32 10.40 -5.46
N THR A 102 4.36 11.19 -5.15
CA THR A 102 4.87 12.22 -6.07
C THR A 102 5.94 11.63 -6.98
N VAL A 103 5.67 11.68 -8.28
CA VAL A 103 6.71 11.54 -9.30
C VAL A 103 7.47 12.85 -9.36
N ARG A 104 8.78 12.79 -9.16
CA ARG A 104 9.66 13.94 -9.36
C ARG A 104 10.95 13.47 -10.04
N VAL A 105 11.19 13.96 -11.25
CA VAL A 105 12.41 13.64 -12.01
C VAL A 105 13.05 14.93 -12.48
N THR A 106 14.35 15.08 -12.26
CA THR A 106 15.11 16.25 -12.67
C THR A 106 16.12 15.90 -13.76
N PHE A 107 16.10 16.65 -14.86
CA PHE A 107 17.12 16.62 -15.90
C PHE A 107 18.12 17.76 -15.67
N MET A 108 19.39 17.41 -15.40
CA MET A 108 20.45 18.36 -15.10
C MET A 108 21.41 18.49 -16.29
N TYR A 109 21.56 19.71 -16.80
CA TYR A 109 22.61 20.12 -17.72
C TYR A 109 23.73 20.81 -16.95
N LYS A 110 24.98 20.42 -17.22
CA LYS A 110 26.17 21.05 -16.63
C LYS A 110 27.16 21.41 -17.72
N ALA A 111 27.47 22.69 -17.85
CA ALA A 111 28.52 23.17 -18.73
C ALA A 111 29.59 23.91 -17.94
N LYS A 112 30.85 23.48 -18.08
CA LYS A 112 32.03 24.31 -17.79
C LYS A 112 32.40 25.05 -19.08
N THR A 113 32.90 26.28 -18.93
CA THR A 113 33.25 27.17 -20.05
C THR A 113 34.69 27.66 -19.96
N LYS A 114 35.12 28.12 -18.79
CA LYS A 114 36.46 28.69 -18.54
C LYS A 114 36.94 28.38 -17.13
N GLN A 115 38.25 28.36 -16.97
CA GLN A 115 38.93 28.26 -15.68
C GLN A 115 39.86 29.46 -15.53
N GLU A 116 39.71 30.17 -14.42
CA GLU A 116 40.50 31.34 -14.07
C GLU A 116 41.33 31.01 -12.83
N HIS A 117 42.65 31.11 -12.92
CA HIS A 117 43.55 30.73 -11.82
C HIS A 117 44.66 31.75 -11.61
N LEU A 118 44.87 32.12 -10.35
CA LEU A 118 46.01 32.89 -9.90
C LEU A 118 47.30 32.06 -9.98
N LEU A 119 48.31 32.61 -10.65
CA LEU A 119 49.66 32.08 -10.64
C LEU A 119 50.33 32.45 -9.30
N ILE A 120 50.04 31.67 -8.26
CA ILE A 120 50.40 31.99 -6.87
C ILE A 120 51.92 32.09 -6.62
N ASN A 121 52.73 31.47 -7.49
CA ASN A 121 54.19 31.49 -7.42
C ASN A 121 54.84 32.63 -8.22
N THR A 122 54.04 33.57 -8.74
CA THR A 122 54.57 34.70 -9.52
C THR A 122 55.41 35.61 -8.63
N ALA A 123 56.59 36.00 -9.13
CA ALA A 123 57.42 37.00 -8.46
C ALA A 123 56.62 38.29 -8.22
N ASP A 124 56.91 38.98 -7.12
CA ASP A 124 56.26 40.26 -6.75
C ASP A 124 54.76 40.21 -6.37
N LEU A 125 54.10 39.05 -6.39
CA LEU A 125 52.70 38.92 -5.97
C LEU A 125 52.45 39.46 -4.55
N TYR A 126 53.41 39.23 -3.64
CA TYR A 126 53.33 39.70 -2.24
C TYR A 126 53.19 41.22 -2.10
N LYS A 127 53.62 42.01 -3.10
CA LYS A 127 53.50 43.48 -3.08
C LYS A 127 52.04 43.96 -3.14
N TYR A 128 51.13 43.08 -3.53
CA TYR A 128 49.70 43.35 -3.65
C TYR A 128 48.93 42.87 -2.42
N PHE A 129 49.56 42.18 -1.47
CA PHE A 129 48.84 41.66 -0.31
C PHE A 129 48.39 42.76 0.65
N SER A 130 47.17 42.61 1.14
CA SER A 130 46.65 43.30 2.30
C SER A 130 47.01 42.52 3.56
N LEU A 131 47.80 43.13 4.44
CA LEU A 131 48.14 42.55 5.76
C LEU A 131 46.88 42.36 6.60
N ASP A 132 45.93 43.31 6.56
CA ASP A 132 44.66 43.21 7.27
C ASP A 132 43.84 42.00 6.80
N ALA A 133 43.86 41.72 5.49
CA ALA A 133 43.19 40.53 4.94
C ALA A 133 43.88 39.23 5.36
N LEU A 134 45.22 39.22 5.41
CA LEU A 134 46.00 38.10 5.92
C LEU A 134 45.84 37.90 7.44
N GLU A 135 45.51 38.93 8.20
CA GLU A 135 45.23 38.88 9.65
C GLU A 135 43.73 38.73 9.97
N ASN A 136 42.84 38.61 8.98
CA ASN A 136 41.41 38.44 9.24
C ASN A 136 41.14 37.13 10.02
N PRO A 137 40.55 37.18 11.23
CA PRO A 137 40.34 35.99 12.08
C PRO A 137 39.20 35.09 11.63
N ASN A 138 38.29 35.62 10.82
CA ASN A 138 37.18 34.85 10.31
C ASN A 138 37.57 34.11 9.02
N ALA A 139 38.50 34.64 8.23
CA ALA A 139 38.94 33.97 7.01
C ALA A 139 39.96 32.86 7.28
N THR A 140 39.79 31.71 6.63
CA THR A 140 40.76 30.59 6.67
C THR A 140 41.48 30.37 5.35
N HIS A 141 40.81 30.66 4.25
CA HIS A 141 41.28 30.46 2.89
C HIS A 141 41.06 31.72 2.03
N VAL A 142 41.69 31.73 0.87
CA VAL A 142 41.44 32.71 -0.18
C VAL A 142 41.10 32.01 -1.49
N VAL A 143 40.20 32.59 -2.27
CA VAL A 143 39.89 32.14 -3.63
C VAL A 143 41.09 32.44 -4.54
N ILE A 144 41.78 31.41 -5.00
CA ILE A 144 42.87 31.52 -5.98
C ILE A 144 42.44 31.10 -7.38
N GLY A 145 41.27 30.49 -7.53
CA GLY A 145 40.76 30.14 -8.84
C GLY A 145 39.25 30.01 -8.85
N ILE A 146 38.67 30.15 -10.04
CA ILE A 146 37.24 30.10 -10.29
C ILE A 146 37.01 29.26 -11.54
N ILE A 147 36.16 28.25 -11.41
CA ILE A 147 35.69 27.46 -12.54
C ILE A 147 34.33 28.02 -12.91
N TRP A 148 34.25 28.51 -14.14
CA TRP A 148 33.11 29.19 -14.72
C TRP A 148 32.29 28.25 -15.59
N GLY A 149 31.00 28.54 -15.71
CA GLY A 149 30.06 27.75 -16.49
C GLY A 149 28.61 28.05 -16.17
N ALA A 150 27.71 27.14 -16.48
CA ALA A 150 26.32 27.22 -16.05
C ALA A 150 25.72 25.84 -15.92
N ASN A 151 24.93 25.64 -14.87
CA ASN A 151 24.09 24.47 -14.71
C ASN A 151 22.62 24.86 -14.85
N VAL A 152 21.80 23.95 -15.38
CA VAL A 152 20.37 24.13 -15.54
C VAL A 152 19.66 22.82 -15.21
N ALA A 153 18.76 22.87 -14.23
CA ALA A 153 17.90 21.78 -13.81
C ALA A 153 16.47 22.05 -14.29
N ALA A 154 15.86 21.07 -14.95
CA ALA A 154 14.44 21.04 -15.25
C ALA A 154 13.81 19.89 -14.47
N THR A 155 12.91 20.21 -13.56
CA THR A 155 12.26 19.27 -12.65
C THR A 155 10.82 19.07 -13.08
N PHE A 156 10.48 17.83 -13.42
CA PHE A 156 9.17 17.36 -13.82
C PHE A 156 8.47 16.77 -12.59
N GLU A 157 7.26 17.22 -12.29
CA GLU A 157 6.56 16.84 -11.08
C GLU A 157 5.06 16.60 -11.29
N ARG A 158 4.54 15.53 -10.68
CA ARG A 158 3.11 15.23 -10.59
C ARG A 158 2.80 14.29 -9.43
N VAL A 159 1.66 14.50 -8.77
CA VAL A 159 1.10 13.55 -7.81
C VAL A 159 0.27 12.51 -8.57
N VAL A 160 0.50 11.23 -8.29
CA VAL A 160 -0.23 10.10 -8.88
C VAL A 160 -1.01 9.33 -7.81
N GLU A 161 -1.83 8.37 -8.24
CA GLU A 161 -2.75 7.67 -7.35
C GLU A 161 -2.07 6.66 -6.41
N ASN A 162 -1.02 6.00 -6.90
CA ASN A 162 -0.34 4.93 -6.19
C ASN A 162 1.13 4.81 -6.60
N ARG A 163 1.87 3.99 -5.86
CA ARG A 163 3.32 3.77 -6.07
C ARG A 163 3.66 3.09 -7.39
N GLU A 164 2.81 2.20 -7.90
CA GLU A 164 3.06 1.55 -9.20
C GLU A 164 3.02 2.58 -10.34
N ALA A 165 2.07 3.51 -10.29
CA ALA A 165 2.00 4.63 -11.22
C ALA A 165 3.23 5.57 -11.11
N VAL A 166 3.84 5.67 -9.92
CA VAL A 166 5.11 6.41 -9.75
C VAL A 166 6.21 5.75 -10.57
N GLU A 167 6.45 4.45 -10.34
CA GLU A 167 7.51 3.69 -10.98
C GLU A 167 7.35 3.66 -12.52
N GLN A 168 6.12 3.49 -13.00
CA GLN A 168 5.81 3.52 -14.43
C GLN A 168 6.11 4.89 -15.06
N LEU A 169 5.66 5.99 -14.45
CA LEU A 169 5.88 7.34 -15.01
C LEU A 169 7.36 7.75 -14.95
N GLU A 170 8.06 7.41 -13.86
CA GLU A 170 9.50 7.65 -13.73
C GLU A 170 10.30 6.90 -14.79
N GLY A 171 9.94 5.64 -15.06
CA GLY A 171 10.54 4.85 -16.14
C GLY A 171 10.35 5.49 -17.51
N GLN A 172 9.12 5.94 -17.82
CA GLN A 172 8.81 6.63 -19.07
C GLN A 172 9.58 7.95 -19.21
N LEU A 173 9.63 8.77 -18.14
CA LEU A 173 10.41 10.02 -18.12
C LEU A 173 11.90 9.76 -18.31
N SER A 174 12.46 8.74 -17.68
CA SER A 174 13.88 8.39 -17.83
C SER A 174 14.26 8.11 -19.27
N VAL A 175 13.42 7.35 -20.00
CA VAL A 175 13.65 7.04 -21.42
C VAL A 175 13.64 8.32 -22.27
N VAL A 176 12.66 9.18 -22.05
CA VAL A 176 12.55 10.46 -22.77
C VAL A 176 13.75 11.35 -22.48
N LEU A 177 14.11 11.56 -21.22
CA LEU A 177 15.22 12.43 -20.83
C LEU A 177 16.58 11.91 -21.32
N LYS A 178 16.76 10.59 -21.42
CA LYS A 178 17.95 10.01 -22.06
C LYS A 178 18.02 10.32 -23.56
N SER A 179 16.87 10.33 -24.24
CA SER A 179 16.81 10.74 -25.66
C SER A 179 17.19 12.21 -25.86
N ILE A 180 16.86 13.06 -24.88
CA ILE A 180 17.27 14.47 -24.86
C ILE A 180 18.80 14.58 -24.83
N ALA A 181 19.45 13.93 -23.87
CA ALA A 181 20.90 13.94 -23.74
C ALA A 181 21.59 13.48 -25.04
N GLY A 182 21.15 12.35 -25.62
CA GLY A 182 21.72 11.84 -26.87
C GLY A 182 21.55 12.78 -28.07
N SER A 183 20.40 13.47 -28.15
CA SER A 183 20.13 14.44 -29.24
C SER A 183 21.04 15.66 -29.16
N ILE A 184 21.37 16.14 -27.95
CA ILE A 184 22.26 17.29 -27.76
C ILE A 184 23.72 16.89 -27.95
N GLU A 185 24.10 15.65 -27.61
CA GLU A 185 25.45 15.11 -27.84
C GLU A 185 25.73 14.74 -29.32
N GLY A 186 24.73 14.79 -30.20
CA GLY A 186 24.88 14.47 -31.62
C GLY A 186 24.95 12.96 -31.93
N ASN A 187 24.73 12.10 -30.94
CA ASN A 187 24.72 10.65 -31.08
C ASN A 187 23.28 10.14 -31.30
N ALA A 188 22.92 9.99 -32.58
CA ALA A 188 21.72 9.32 -33.09
C ALA A 188 20.34 9.98 -32.82
N LYS A 189 19.47 9.94 -33.82
CA LYS A 189 18.01 10.11 -33.67
C LYS A 189 17.49 8.91 -32.88
N VAL A 190 17.34 9.04 -31.56
CA VAL A 190 16.55 8.08 -30.79
C VAL A 190 15.10 8.23 -31.23
N ASN A 191 14.53 7.15 -31.79
CA ASN A 191 13.18 7.15 -32.33
C ASN A 191 12.17 7.24 -31.17
N CYS A 192 11.56 8.41 -30.96
CA CYS A 192 10.59 8.67 -29.89
C CYS A 192 9.17 8.17 -30.22
N GLY A 193 9.02 7.27 -31.20
CA GLY A 193 7.73 6.89 -31.78
C GLY A 193 6.77 6.17 -30.83
N ASP A 194 7.29 5.48 -29.82
CA ASP A 194 6.50 4.67 -28.87
C ASP A 194 6.20 5.39 -27.55
N ILE A 195 6.64 6.65 -27.42
CA ILE A 195 6.51 7.41 -26.18
C ILE A 195 5.10 8.01 -26.14
N ASN A 196 4.29 7.59 -25.17
CA ASN A 196 2.97 8.15 -24.94
C ASN A 196 3.10 9.60 -24.42
N LYS A 197 3.17 10.56 -25.34
CA LYS A 197 3.27 12.00 -25.01
C LYS A 197 2.10 12.49 -24.15
N ALA A 198 0.94 11.85 -24.24
CA ALA A 198 -0.23 12.18 -23.41
C ALA A 198 0.01 11.91 -21.91
N ALA A 199 0.90 10.96 -21.57
CA ALA A 199 1.25 10.67 -20.18
C ALA A 199 1.91 11.86 -19.46
N PHE A 200 2.37 12.87 -20.21
CA PHE A 200 3.13 14.01 -19.71
C PHE A 200 2.37 15.34 -19.74
N GLU A 201 1.15 15.38 -20.27
CA GLU A 201 0.37 16.63 -20.42
C GLU A 201 0.00 17.26 -19.06
N SER A 202 -0.01 16.47 -17.98
CA SER A 202 -0.32 16.92 -16.62
C SER A 202 0.91 17.12 -15.72
N LEU A 203 2.14 17.02 -16.26
CA LEU A 203 3.35 17.31 -15.49
C LEU A 203 3.55 18.82 -15.35
N THR A 204 3.86 19.24 -14.14
CA THR A 204 4.38 20.59 -13.90
C THR A 204 5.88 20.58 -14.12
N VAL A 205 6.40 21.56 -14.87
CA VAL A 205 7.85 21.71 -15.10
C VAL A 205 8.35 22.97 -14.41
N SER A 206 9.37 22.82 -13.57
CA SER A 206 10.05 23.94 -12.92
C SER A 206 11.54 23.97 -13.31
N PHE A 207 12.11 25.17 -13.36
CA PHE A 207 13.52 25.38 -13.71
C PHE A 207 14.31 25.98 -12.55
N SER A 208 15.47 25.40 -12.27
CA SER A 208 16.50 25.97 -11.40
C SER A 208 17.80 26.05 -12.18
N GLY A 209 18.26 27.24 -12.53
CA GLY A 209 19.44 27.38 -13.39
C GLY A 209 20.23 28.66 -13.19
N ASP A 210 21.44 28.65 -13.72
CA ASP A 210 22.40 29.76 -13.66
C ASP A 210 22.25 30.74 -14.84
N VAL A 211 21.39 30.39 -15.80
CA VAL A 211 20.97 31.23 -16.93
C VAL A 211 19.52 31.68 -16.74
N LEU A 212 19.19 32.84 -17.29
CA LEU A 212 17.82 33.35 -17.26
C LEU A 212 16.99 32.71 -18.37
N ILE A 213 15.98 31.94 -17.99
CA ILE A 213 14.96 31.39 -18.89
C ILE A 213 13.69 32.21 -18.67
N LYS A 214 13.33 33.06 -19.63
CA LYS A 214 12.21 34.02 -19.47
C LYS A 214 10.85 33.31 -19.46
N ASP A 215 10.63 32.44 -20.44
CA ASP A 215 9.40 31.67 -20.59
C ASP A 215 9.69 30.22 -20.20
N CYS A 216 9.35 29.86 -18.95
CA CYS A 216 9.58 28.51 -18.43
C CYS A 216 8.72 27.49 -19.20
N PRO A 217 9.33 26.62 -20.04
CA PRO A 217 8.57 25.69 -20.85
C PRO A 217 7.87 24.64 -19.98
N GLN A 218 6.63 24.32 -20.32
CA GLN A 218 5.83 23.31 -19.61
C GLN A 218 5.69 21.97 -20.38
N THR A 219 6.15 21.92 -21.63
CA THR A 219 6.10 20.68 -22.44
C THR A 219 7.51 20.16 -22.69
N ILE A 220 7.64 18.83 -22.80
CA ILE A 220 8.93 18.17 -23.06
C ILE A 220 9.59 18.72 -24.33
N ASP A 221 8.83 18.90 -25.41
CA ASP A 221 9.36 19.43 -26.67
C ASP A 221 9.87 20.88 -26.54
N ALA A 222 9.26 21.69 -25.66
CA ALA A 222 9.72 23.05 -25.38
C ALA A 222 10.95 23.05 -24.44
N VAL A 223 10.97 22.17 -23.43
CA VAL A 223 12.15 21.94 -22.58
C VAL A 223 13.36 21.55 -23.45
N MET A 224 13.16 20.62 -24.38
CA MET A 224 14.17 20.20 -25.35
C MET A 224 14.81 21.37 -26.11
N LYS A 225 13.97 22.24 -26.69
CA LYS A 225 14.43 23.44 -27.41
C LYS A 225 15.21 24.38 -26.51
N THR A 226 14.78 24.54 -25.25
CA THR A 226 15.50 25.35 -24.27
C THR A 226 16.89 24.79 -23.99
N TYR A 227 17.04 23.48 -23.81
CA TYR A 227 18.35 22.86 -23.53
C TYR A 227 19.33 22.98 -24.70
N VAL A 228 18.85 22.84 -25.94
CA VAL A 228 19.67 23.07 -27.15
C VAL A 228 20.21 24.51 -27.19
N ASN A 229 19.43 25.48 -26.69
CA ASN A 229 19.80 26.90 -26.70
C ASN A 229 20.60 27.36 -25.48
N ILE A 230 20.85 26.52 -24.46
CA ILE A 230 21.60 26.92 -23.25
C ILE A 230 22.98 27.53 -23.59
N PRO A 231 23.80 26.96 -24.51
CA PRO A 231 25.08 27.57 -24.85
C PRO A 231 24.98 29.03 -25.30
N ASP A 232 23.93 29.39 -26.05
CA ASP A 232 23.69 30.77 -26.48
C ASP A 232 23.26 31.68 -25.33
N LEU A 233 22.56 31.13 -24.33
CA LEU A 233 22.20 31.85 -23.10
C LEU A 233 23.41 32.11 -22.19
N ILE A 234 24.49 31.34 -22.31
CA ILE A 234 25.73 31.52 -21.54
C ILE A 234 26.62 32.63 -22.14
N LYS A 235 26.66 32.77 -23.48
CA LYS A 235 27.49 33.77 -24.19
C LYS A 235 27.40 35.20 -23.63
N PRO A 236 26.23 35.77 -23.32
CA PRO A 236 26.16 37.15 -22.78
C PRO A 236 26.63 37.28 -21.32
N LEU A 237 26.82 36.17 -20.59
CA LEU A 237 27.16 36.20 -19.16
C LEU A 237 28.68 36.29 -18.95
N ASN A 238 29.14 37.34 -18.26
CA ASN A 238 30.54 37.55 -17.89
C ASN A 238 31.52 37.40 -19.07
N GLY A 239 31.20 37.97 -20.23
CA GLY A 239 32.03 37.87 -21.44
C GLY A 239 32.16 36.43 -21.96
N GLY A 240 31.11 35.63 -21.83
CA GLY A 240 31.07 34.22 -22.22
C GLY A 240 31.63 33.24 -21.19
N LYS A 241 32.04 33.72 -19.99
CA LYS A 241 32.41 32.85 -18.86
C LYS A 241 31.19 32.15 -18.27
N GLY A 242 30.00 32.74 -18.25
CA GLY A 242 28.89 32.19 -17.46
C GLY A 242 28.93 32.58 -15.98
N ARG A 243 28.37 31.76 -15.09
CA ARG A 243 28.37 31.91 -13.63
C ARG A 243 29.49 31.08 -12.97
N GLN A 244 29.69 31.32 -11.68
CA GLN A 244 30.72 30.63 -10.88
C GLN A 244 30.16 29.29 -10.42
N LEU A 245 30.84 28.20 -10.78
CA LEU A 245 30.43 26.85 -10.42
C LEU A 245 31.22 26.31 -9.23
N GLU A 246 32.53 26.54 -9.23
CA GLU A 246 33.47 26.07 -8.19
C GLU A 246 34.51 27.15 -7.89
N PHE A 247 34.92 27.23 -6.64
CA PHE A 247 36.07 27.98 -6.17
C PHE A 247 37.24 27.04 -5.90
N VAL A 248 38.44 27.48 -6.25
CA VAL A 248 39.69 26.86 -5.82
C VAL A 248 40.26 27.70 -4.70
N LEU A 249 40.27 27.14 -3.51
CA LEU A 249 40.65 27.82 -2.28
C LEU A 249 42.06 27.43 -1.85
N TYR A 250 42.84 28.40 -1.39
CA TYR A 250 44.18 28.18 -0.86
C TYR A 250 44.28 28.67 0.59
N PRO A 251 44.89 27.90 1.52
CA PRO A 251 44.97 28.31 2.92
C PRO A 251 45.77 29.59 3.11
N LEU A 252 45.22 30.57 3.81
CA LEU A 252 45.90 31.84 4.12
C LEU A 252 47.20 31.60 4.89
N LYS A 253 47.22 30.61 5.79
CA LYS A 253 48.41 30.19 6.54
C LYS A 253 49.57 29.81 5.60
N ARG A 254 49.28 29.10 4.50
CA ARG A 254 50.29 28.69 3.52
C ARG A 254 50.80 29.88 2.70
N ILE A 255 49.92 30.83 2.36
CA ILE A 255 50.34 32.08 1.69
C ILE A 255 51.29 32.87 2.58
N ALA A 256 50.93 33.06 3.85
CA ALA A 256 51.79 33.77 4.79
C ALA A 256 53.16 33.09 4.95
N GLN A 257 53.18 31.75 5.08
CA GLN A 257 54.43 30.98 5.14
C GLN A 257 55.27 31.11 3.87
N MET A 258 54.64 31.03 2.69
CA MET A 258 55.33 31.11 1.40
C MET A 258 56.05 32.44 1.20
N PHE A 259 55.48 33.54 1.70
CA PHE A 259 56.04 34.88 1.61
C PHE A 259 56.68 35.38 2.91
N LYS A 260 56.87 34.49 3.89
CA LYS A 260 57.53 34.76 5.18
C LYS A 260 56.87 35.88 5.99
N PHE A 261 55.54 35.97 5.95
CA PHE A 261 54.76 36.82 6.84
C PHE A 261 54.48 36.09 8.16
N GLU A 262 54.76 36.75 9.28
CA GLU A 262 54.36 36.28 10.60
C GLU A 262 52.89 36.66 10.87
N LEU A 263 52.04 35.65 11.07
CA LEU A 263 50.62 35.85 11.39
C LEU A 263 50.43 35.93 12.90
N LYS A 264 49.75 36.98 13.37
CA LYS A 264 49.33 37.08 14.78
C LYS A 264 48.10 36.23 15.10
N VAL A 265 47.34 35.87 14.07
CA VAL A 265 46.06 35.20 14.22
C VAL A 265 46.18 33.72 13.92
N GLU A 266 45.89 32.90 14.92
CA GLU A 266 45.81 31.45 14.79
C GLU A 266 44.45 31.02 14.24
N ARG A 267 44.48 30.06 13.31
CA ARG A 267 43.30 29.54 12.61
C ARG A 267 43.30 28.03 12.71
N LEU A 268 42.57 27.52 13.68
CA LEU A 268 42.37 26.09 13.81
C LEU A 268 41.27 25.64 12.85
N ILE A 269 41.58 24.60 12.09
CA ILE A 269 40.65 23.93 11.18
C ILE A 269 40.79 22.45 11.48
N LYS A 270 39.73 21.86 12.04
CA LYS A 270 39.63 20.41 12.19
C LYS A 270 38.72 19.87 11.09
N GLU A 271 39.19 18.84 10.40
CA GLU A 271 38.33 18.07 9.50
C GLU A 271 37.42 17.16 10.32
N VAL A 272 36.21 16.94 9.81
CA VAL A 272 35.24 16.03 10.42
C VAL A 272 35.52 14.62 9.90
N SER A 273 35.55 13.63 10.77
CA SER A 273 35.79 12.23 10.42
C SER A 273 34.74 11.71 9.42
N GLU A 274 35.16 10.85 8.50
CA GLU A 274 34.25 10.26 7.49
C GLU A 274 33.11 9.47 8.15
N HIS A 275 33.40 8.83 9.28
CA HIS A 275 32.40 8.13 10.09
C HIS A 275 31.32 9.10 10.59
N LEU A 276 31.70 10.23 11.19
CA LEU A 276 30.73 11.21 11.67
C LEU A 276 29.95 11.86 10.52
N VAL A 277 30.60 12.13 9.38
CA VAL A 277 29.90 12.61 8.17
C VAL A 277 28.77 11.65 7.79
N PHE A 278 29.07 10.35 7.68
CA PHE A 278 28.09 9.33 7.32
C PHE A 278 26.93 9.28 8.32
N ARG A 279 27.23 9.35 9.63
CA ARG A 279 26.19 9.36 10.67
C ARG A 279 25.27 10.56 10.56
N ILE A 280 25.81 11.77 10.36
CA ILE A 280 24.99 12.98 10.18
C ILE A 280 24.13 12.88 8.91
N GLU A 281 24.71 12.46 7.78
CA GLU A 281 23.97 12.23 6.53
C GLU A 281 22.78 11.28 6.75
N ASN A 282 22.99 10.18 7.47
CA ASN A 282 21.95 9.19 7.73
C ASN A 282 20.79 9.77 8.55
N ILE A 283 21.08 10.62 9.54
CA ILE A 283 20.03 11.26 10.37
C ILE A 283 19.15 12.18 9.52
N PHE A 284 19.74 13.02 8.66
CA PHE A 284 18.94 13.89 7.79
C PHE A 284 18.13 13.11 6.73
N GLU A 285 18.65 11.98 6.25
CA GLU A 285 17.89 11.08 5.38
C GLU A 285 16.70 10.45 6.12
N GLN A 286 16.91 9.99 7.36
CA GLN A 286 15.84 9.47 8.22
C GLN A 286 14.76 10.52 8.48
N ILE A 287 15.13 11.77 8.80
CA ILE A 287 14.18 12.89 8.97
C ILE A 287 13.36 13.09 7.69
N SER A 288 14.01 13.08 6.52
CA SER A 288 13.35 13.24 5.23
C SER A 288 12.36 12.11 4.96
N MET A 289 12.77 10.85 5.16
CA MET A 289 11.92 9.67 4.98
C MET A 289 10.73 9.67 5.93
N THR A 290 10.96 10.02 7.19
CA THR A 290 9.94 10.09 8.25
C THR A 290 8.90 11.17 7.96
N THR A 291 9.36 12.31 7.46
CA THR A 291 8.49 13.40 7.00
C THR A 291 7.61 12.96 5.82
N ARG A 292 8.16 12.20 4.86
CA ARG A 292 7.37 11.63 3.76
C ARG A 292 6.30 10.65 4.27
N LYS A 293 6.67 9.72 5.15
CA LYS A 293 5.70 8.78 5.77
C LYS A 293 4.55 9.54 6.45
N PHE A 294 4.87 10.61 7.17
CA PHE A 294 3.86 11.42 7.84
C PHE A 294 2.98 12.20 6.85
N ASN A 295 3.55 12.75 5.78
CA ASN A 295 2.78 13.40 4.73
C ASN A 295 1.85 12.42 3.98
N ASP A 296 2.29 11.19 3.73
CA ASP A 296 1.44 10.14 3.15
C ASP A 296 0.20 9.88 4.02
N PHE A 297 0.41 9.80 5.34
CA PHE A 297 -0.69 9.66 6.30
C PHE A 297 -1.63 10.88 6.29
N LEU A 298 -1.10 12.09 6.15
CA LEU A 298 -1.92 13.31 6.03
C LEU A 298 -2.71 13.35 4.71
N ASP A 299 -2.13 12.89 3.61
CA ASP A 299 -2.77 12.84 2.30
C ASP A 299 -3.92 11.81 2.28
N ASP A 300 -3.76 10.67 2.96
CA ASP A 300 -4.83 9.68 3.17
C ASP A 300 -6.05 10.29 3.88
N ILE A 301 -5.82 11.22 4.82
CA ILE A 301 -6.87 11.88 5.61
C ILE A 301 -7.57 13.00 4.82
N LYS A 302 -6.86 13.72 3.95
CA LYS A 302 -7.32 14.98 3.34
C LYS A 302 -8.71 14.90 2.68
N SER A 303 -9.00 13.83 1.94
CA SER A 303 -10.30 13.65 1.27
C SER A 303 -11.41 13.13 2.19
N TRP A 304 -11.06 12.68 3.40
CA TRP A 304 -11.96 12.09 4.39
C TRP A 304 -12.11 12.95 5.64
N GLU A 305 -11.44 14.10 5.70
CA GLU A 305 -11.30 14.93 6.91
C GLU A 305 -12.65 15.24 7.57
N GLN A 306 -13.69 15.54 6.78
CA GLN A 306 -15.03 15.86 7.30
C GLN A 306 -15.75 14.68 7.98
N TYR A 307 -15.30 13.44 7.75
CA TYR A 307 -15.89 12.22 8.32
C TYR A 307 -15.07 11.65 9.49
N ILE A 308 -14.04 12.37 9.92
CA ILE A 308 -13.18 11.97 11.04
C ILE A 308 -13.48 12.87 12.25
N PRO A 309 -13.57 12.31 13.48
CA PRO A 309 -13.82 13.10 14.67
C PRO A 309 -12.80 14.24 14.84
N LYS A 310 -13.30 15.44 15.18
CA LYS A 310 -12.47 16.66 15.30
C LYS A 310 -11.34 16.50 16.31
N ASP A 311 -11.59 15.79 17.41
CA ASP A 311 -10.57 15.55 18.45
C ASP A 311 -9.42 14.66 17.96
N TRP A 312 -9.70 13.69 17.08
CA TRP A 312 -8.66 12.84 16.47
C TRP A 312 -7.81 13.68 15.51
N LEU A 313 -8.45 14.52 14.69
CA LEU A 313 -7.76 15.42 13.77
C LEU A 313 -6.94 16.49 14.49
N LYS A 314 -7.37 16.94 15.67
CA LYS A 314 -6.65 17.94 16.47
C LYS A 314 -5.24 17.48 16.79
N VAL A 315 -5.08 16.25 17.29
CA VAL A 315 -3.77 15.65 17.63
C VAL A 315 -2.85 15.61 16.41
N ILE A 316 -3.39 15.23 15.25
CA ILE A 316 -2.64 15.13 13.99
C ILE A 316 -2.24 16.52 13.48
N LYS A 317 -3.14 17.50 13.54
CA LYS A 317 -2.88 18.89 13.15
C LYS A 317 -1.84 19.56 14.06
N GLU A 318 -1.88 19.29 15.36
CA GLU A 318 -0.88 19.78 16.31
C GLU A 318 0.50 19.21 15.99
N LYS A 319 0.62 17.89 15.77
CA LYS A 319 1.88 17.27 15.31
C LYS A 319 2.39 17.88 14.01
N LYS A 320 1.50 18.11 13.04
CA LYS A 320 1.85 18.78 11.76
C LYS A 320 2.36 20.20 11.98
N ALA A 321 1.76 20.95 12.90
CA ALA A 321 2.16 22.33 13.19
C ALA A 321 3.55 22.41 13.85
N THR A 322 3.93 21.45 14.69
CA THR A 322 5.24 21.46 15.36
C THR A 322 6.36 20.83 14.53
N HIS A 323 6.05 19.87 13.66
CA HIS A 323 7.03 19.03 12.96
C HIS A 323 8.09 19.84 12.19
N ALA A 324 7.69 20.83 11.40
CA ALA A 324 8.63 21.67 10.67
C ALA A 324 9.55 22.49 11.60
N GLY A 325 9.04 22.87 12.78
CA GLY A 325 9.85 23.55 13.81
C GLY A 325 10.86 22.61 14.47
N ASP A 326 10.47 21.36 14.72
CA ASP A 326 11.34 20.32 15.30
C ASP A 326 12.50 19.97 14.35
N GLU A 327 12.23 19.87 13.05
CA GLU A 327 13.25 19.65 12.01
C GLU A 327 14.26 20.81 12.00
N LEU A 328 13.76 22.05 11.97
CA LEU A 328 14.59 23.25 11.90
C LEU A 328 15.43 23.45 13.17
N LYS A 329 14.88 23.08 14.34
CA LYS A 329 15.60 23.08 15.62
C LYS A 329 16.76 22.07 15.60
N THR A 330 16.50 20.85 15.13
CA THR A 330 17.51 19.79 14.97
C THR A 330 18.62 20.23 14.03
N GLN A 331 18.24 20.76 12.86
CA GLN A 331 19.16 21.28 11.86
C GLN A 331 20.10 22.34 12.45
N ARG A 332 19.55 23.34 13.15
CA ARG A 332 20.35 24.42 13.77
C ARG A 332 21.28 23.91 14.86
N GLN A 333 20.83 22.96 15.67
CA GLN A 333 21.66 22.38 16.75
C GLN A 333 22.87 21.64 16.18
N MET A 334 22.67 20.80 15.15
CA MET A 334 23.76 20.13 14.44
C MET A 334 24.68 21.14 13.74
N ALA A 335 24.12 22.16 13.09
CA ALA A 335 24.92 23.18 12.41
C ALA A 335 25.84 23.95 13.37
N SER A 336 25.32 24.33 14.54
CA SER A 336 26.10 24.99 15.60
C SER A 336 27.23 24.10 16.12
N LEU A 337 26.97 22.81 16.38
CA LEU A 337 28.02 21.88 16.83
C LEU A 337 29.06 21.63 15.74
N LEU A 338 28.63 21.47 14.49
CA LEU A 338 29.51 21.31 13.34
C LEU A 338 30.51 22.46 13.22
N GLN A 339 30.06 23.70 13.38
CA GLN A 339 30.94 24.87 13.36
C GLN A 339 31.95 24.85 14.50
N LYS A 340 31.52 24.51 15.73
CA LYS A 340 32.41 24.39 16.91
C LYS A 340 33.45 23.28 16.75
N ILE A 341 33.09 22.15 16.13
CA ILE A 341 34.02 21.05 15.84
C ILE A 341 35.07 21.53 14.84
N ARG A 342 34.64 22.16 13.74
CA ARG A 342 35.55 22.66 12.69
C ARG A 342 36.50 23.75 13.18
N SER A 343 36.08 24.60 14.12
CA SER A 343 36.95 25.57 14.78
C SER A 343 37.82 24.97 15.89
N GLY A 344 37.62 23.70 16.22
CA GLY A 344 38.27 23.00 17.33
C GLY A 344 37.89 23.53 18.72
N THR A 345 36.75 24.21 18.82
CA THR A 345 36.16 24.66 20.09
C THR A 345 35.55 23.51 20.88
N THR A 346 35.15 22.44 20.20
CA THR A 346 34.73 21.17 20.82
C THR A 346 35.25 19.97 20.03
N GLU A 347 35.07 18.77 20.59
CA GLU A 347 35.41 17.49 19.97
C GLU A 347 34.17 16.83 19.33
N GLU A 348 34.42 15.86 18.45
CA GLU A 348 33.37 15.13 17.74
C GLU A 348 32.41 14.37 18.66
N SER A 349 32.86 13.98 19.86
CA SER A 349 32.06 13.25 20.85
C SER A 349 30.77 13.97 21.24
N GLU A 350 30.75 15.32 21.28
CA GLU A 350 29.51 16.07 21.55
C GLU A 350 28.46 15.87 20.46
N MET A 351 28.87 15.74 19.19
CA MET A 351 27.95 15.43 18.09
C MET A 351 27.52 13.97 18.16
N GLU A 352 28.42 13.05 18.50
CA GLU A 352 28.08 11.63 18.66
C GLU A 352 27.03 11.43 19.75
N GLU A 353 27.17 12.07 20.90
CA GLU A 353 26.16 12.03 21.97
C GLU A 353 24.80 12.57 21.52
N LEU A 354 24.78 13.62 20.69
CA LEU A 354 23.54 14.16 20.13
C LEU A 354 22.88 13.16 19.17
N ILE A 355 23.67 12.51 18.32
CA ILE A 355 23.18 11.51 17.36
C ILE A 355 22.68 10.26 18.11
N ASP A 356 23.38 9.82 19.16
CA ASP A 356 22.98 8.65 19.96
C ASP A 356 21.64 8.86 20.67
N LYS A 357 21.34 10.09 21.08
CA LYS A 357 20.06 10.46 21.69
C LYS A 357 18.95 10.73 20.67
N PHE A 358 19.30 10.92 19.40
CA PHE A 358 18.35 11.33 18.36
C PHE A 358 17.17 10.36 18.25
N ASP A 359 17.42 9.05 18.17
CA ASP A 359 16.38 8.06 17.96
C ASP A 359 15.33 8.04 19.08
N LEU A 360 15.78 8.24 20.33
CA LEU A 360 14.93 8.14 21.52
C LEU A 360 14.24 9.45 21.90
N GLU A 361 14.87 10.58 21.63
CA GLU A 361 14.44 11.88 22.16
C GLU A 361 13.90 12.84 21.08
N ASN A 362 14.31 12.68 19.81
CA ASN A 362 13.98 13.64 18.77
C ASN A 362 12.61 13.37 18.13
N PRO A 363 11.66 14.32 18.11
CA PRO A 363 10.33 14.12 17.51
C PRO A 363 10.32 13.80 16.02
N CYS A 364 11.43 14.04 15.32
CA CYS A 364 11.65 13.73 13.90
C CYS A 364 12.30 12.36 13.67
N SER A 365 12.61 11.60 14.73
CA SER A 365 13.16 10.26 14.60
C SER A 365 12.13 9.29 14.05
N GLU A 366 12.63 8.26 13.35
CA GLU A 366 11.78 7.20 12.81
C GLU A 366 11.01 6.50 13.93
N LEU A 367 11.67 6.19 15.05
CA LEU A 367 11.05 5.50 16.19
C LEU A 367 9.86 6.27 16.76
N LEU A 368 10.03 7.57 17.05
CA LEU A 368 8.97 8.38 17.64
C LEU A 368 7.84 8.67 16.64
N MET A 369 8.16 8.81 15.35
CA MET A 369 7.12 8.97 14.32
C MET A 369 6.34 7.68 14.11
N ASP A 370 7.00 6.53 14.00
CA ASP A 370 6.31 5.25 13.82
C ASP A 370 5.42 4.94 15.05
N LYS A 371 5.88 5.29 16.26
CA LYS A 371 5.04 5.25 17.46
C LYS A 371 3.80 6.15 17.33
N PHE A 372 3.98 7.40 16.91
CA PHE A 372 2.88 8.34 16.69
C PHE A 372 1.87 7.82 15.64
N LEU A 373 2.36 7.32 14.50
CA LEU A 373 1.51 6.74 13.45
C LEU A 373 0.74 5.53 13.96
N LYS A 374 1.38 4.65 14.75
CA LYS A 374 0.75 3.48 15.35
C LYS A 374 -0.35 3.85 16.36
N GLU A 375 -0.13 4.85 17.20
CA GLU A 375 -1.14 5.38 18.12
C GLU A 375 -2.35 5.96 17.37
N ASN A 376 -2.13 6.53 16.19
CA ASN A 376 -3.15 7.11 15.33
C ASN A 376 -3.66 6.18 14.21
N GLN A 377 -3.33 4.87 14.26
CA GLN A 377 -3.71 3.90 13.24
C GLN A 377 -5.23 3.74 13.08
N HIS A 378 -5.99 4.03 14.14
CA HIS A 378 -7.45 3.99 14.14
C HIS A 378 -8.08 4.93 13.10
N VAL A 379 -7.44 6.07 12.80
CA VAL A 379 -7.88 6.99 11.74
C VAL A 379 -7.79 6.32 10.37
N LYS A 380 -6.69 5.59 10.12
CA LYS A 380 -6.49 4.86 8.86
C LYS A 380 -7.51 3.73 8.70
N THR A 381 -7.70 2.92 9.75
CA THR A 381 -8.71 1.84 9.76
C THR A 381 -10.12 2.37 9.48
N LYS A 382 -10.46 3.53 10.06
CA LYS A 382 -11.74 4.19 9.82
C LYS A 382 -11.89 4.61 8.35
N ILE A 383 -10.90 5.29 7.78
CA ILE A 383 -10.91 5.69 6.36
C ILE A 383 -11.05 4.47 5.45
N GLU A 384 -10.32 3.38 5.70
CA GLU A 384 -10.45 2.13 4.94
C GLU A 384 -11.85 1.52 5.04
N THR A 385 -12.50 1.63 6.19
CA THR A 385 -13.87 1.15 6.41
C THR A 385 -14.87 2.02 5.66
N LEU A 386 -14.76 3.35 5.76
CA LEU A 386 -15.63 4.28 5.03
C LEU A 386 -15.49 4.11 3.51
N LYS A 387 -14.26 3.94 2.99
CA LYS A 387 -13.99 3.64 1.57
C LYS A 387 -14.70 2.37 1.11
N LYS A 388 -14.83 1.33 1.95
CA LYS A 388 -15.56 0.10 1.61
C LYS A 388 -17.07 0.29 1.59
N ILE A 389 -17.60 1.20 2.42
CA ILE A 389 -19.04 1.45 2.56
C ILE A 389 -19.53 2.36 1.43
N SER A 390 -18.87 3.50 1.23
CA SER A 390 -19.25 4.51 0.25
C SER A 390 -17.99 5.16 -0.32
N PRO A 391 -17.36 4.58 -1.36
CA PRO A 391 -16.17 5.15 -1.99
C PRO A 391 -16.38 6.59 -2.49
N ASP A 392 -17.61 6.88 -2.95
CA ASP A 392 -18.11 8.16 -3.45
C ASP A 392 -18.65 9.08 -2.34
N GLN A 393 -18.63 8.63 -1.08
CA GLN A 393 -19.07 9.35 0.12
C GLN A 393 -20.57 9.72 0.16
N SER A 394 -21.36 9.34 -0.84
CA SER A 394 -22.76 9.75 -1.00
C SER A 394 -23.69 9.25 0.13
N LEU A 395 -23.31 8.19 0.83
CA LEU A 395 -24.11 7.60 1.91
C LEU A 395 -23.78 8.16 3.30
N LEU A 396 -22.67 8.90 3.44
CA LEU A 396 -22.11 9.28 4.72
C LEU A 396 -22.70 10.60 5.21
N LEU A 397 -23.11 10.64 6.47
CA LEU A 397 -23.61 11.85 7.11
C LEU A 397 -22.49 12.54 7.87
N THR A 398 -22.36 13.86 7.70
CA THR A 398 -21.38 14.70 8.41
C THR A 398 -21.99 15.48 9.57
N GLN A 399 -23.32 15.63 9.59
CA GLN A 399 -24.10 16.34 10.60
C GLN A 399 -25.44 15.63 10.77
N ILE A 400 -25.83 15.42 12.02
CA ILE A 400 -27.10 14.82 12.43
C ILE A 400 -27.39 15.30 13.85
N GLU A 401 -28.64 15.70 14.10
CA GLU A 401 -29.12 16.09 15.43
C GLU A 401 -29.87 14.93 16.08
N SER A 402 -30.75 14.25 15.33
CA SER A 402 -31.46 13.04 15.75
C SER A 402 -31.61 12.03 14.61
N VAL A 403 -31.86 10.76 14.95
CA VAL A 403 -32.12 9.70 13.97
C VAL A 403 -33.52 9.87 13.38
N GLU A 404 -34.45 10.33 14.20
CA GLU A 404 -35.84 10.59 13.87
C GLU A 404 -36.00 11.64 12.77
N ASP A 405 -35.21 12.73 12.82
CA ASP A 405 -35.28 13.78 11.80
C ASP A 405 -34.96 13.23 10.41
N ILE A 406 -33.97 12.34 10.29
CA ILE A 406 -33.65 11.69 9.00
C ILE A 406 -34.82 10.84 8.51
N ILE A 407 -35.45 10.10 9.41
CA ILE A 407 -36.57 9.23 9.06
C ILE A 407 -37.78 10.07 8.61
N LEU A 408 -38.03 11.19 9.27
CA LEU A 408 -39.10 12.13 8.93
C LEU A 408 -38.83 12.87 7.61
N ASP A 409 -37.57 13.24 7.32
CA ASP A 409 -37.17 13.86 6.06
C ASP A 409 -37.48 12.97 4.84
N PHE A 410 -37.54 11.64 5.04
CA PHE A 410 -37.82 10.64 4.02
C PHE A 410 -39.11 9.85 4.31
N TYR A 411 -40.14 10.52 4.82
CA TYR A 411 -41.41 9.91 5.24
C TYR A 411 -42.03 8.94 4.21
N ASP A 412 -42.03 9.30 2.93
CA ASP A 412 -42.65 8.51 1.85
C ASP A 412 -41.77 7.37 1.33
N ASN A 413 -40.56 7.21 1.87
CA ASN A 413 -39.58 6.23 1.41
C ASN A 413 -39.25 5.21 2.50
N ASP A 414 -38.82 4.04 2.06
CA ASP A 414 -38.15 3.08 2.92
C ASP A 414 -36.73 3.58 3.20
N VAL A 415 -36.34 3.59 4.48
CA VAL A 415 -35.06 4.14 4.96
C VAL A 415 -34.26 3.06 5.67
N TYR A 416 -33.03 2.84 5.19
CA TYR A 416 -32.05 1.92 5.76
C TYR A 416 -30.87 2.72 6.34
N LEU A 417 -30.70 2.65 7.66
CA LEU A 417 -29.65 3.36 8.39
C LEU A 417 -28.63 2.37 8.93
N LEU A 418 -27.42 2.39 8.36
CA LEU A 418 -26.30 1.60 8.87
C LEU A 418 -25.60 2.37 9.99
N HIS A 419 -25.67 1.86 11.21
CA HIS A 419 -24.96 2.45 12.35
C HIS A 419 -23.56 1.84 12.48
N ILE A 420 -22.54 2.70 12.54
CA ILE A 420 -21.14 2.32 12.62
C ILE A 420 -20.42 3.03 13.76
N CYS A 421 -19.36 2.40 14.26
CA CYS A 421 -18.45 2.93 15.28
C CYS A 421 -17.14 2.14 15.22
N GLU A 422 -16.01 2.80 15.40
CA GLU A 422 -14.70 2.16 15.36
C GLU A 422 -14.49 1.18 16.54
N GLN A 423 -15.17 1.38 17.67
CA GLN A 423 -15.09 0.44 18.79
C GLN A 423 -15.83 -0.87 18.52
N TRP A 424 -16.96 -0.82 17.80
CA TRP A 424 -17.75 -2.02 17.48
C TRP A 424 -17.06 -2.90 16.45
N SER A 425 -16.36 -2.30 15.48
CA SER A 425 -15.58 -3.05 14.48
C SER A 425 -14.48 -3.88 15.12
N LYS A 426 -13.85 -3.36 16.19
CA LYS A 426 -12.85 -4.06 17.00
C LYS A 426 -13.46 -5.16 17.85
N LYS A 427 -14.64 -4.92 18.44
CA LYS A 427 -15.36 -5.89 19.28
C LYS A 427 -15.86 -7.08 18.47
N ASN A 428 -16.46 -6.85 17.30
CA ASN A 428 -17.13 -7.89 16.52
C ASN A 428 -16.96 -7.70 15.00
N LYS A 429 -15.73 -7.95 14.52
CA LYS A 429 -15.39 -7.84 13.09
C LYS A 429 -16.26 -8.73 12.18
N ARG A 430 -16.71 -9.89 12.66
CA ARG A 430 -17.56 -10.82 11.89
C ARG A 430 -18.95 -10.22 11.65
N ASN A 431 -19.58 -9.66 12.68
CA ASN A 431 -20.87 -8.98 12.54
C ASN A 431 -20.76 -7.76 11.61
N MET A 432 -19.73 -6.94 11.80
CA MET A 432 -19.44 -5.81 10.91
C MET A 432 -19.43 -6.26 9.43
N LEU A 433 -18.62 -7.28 9.08
CA LEU A 433 -18.54 -7.76 7.69
C LEU A 433 -19.88 -8.29 7.16
N LYS A 434 -20.69 -8.95 7.98
CA LYS A 434 -22.02 -9.45 7.61
C LYS A 434 -22.98 -8.30 7.31
N GLN A 435 -23.09 -7.34 8.23
CA GLN A 435 -23.93 -6.16 8.08
C GLN A 435 -23.53 -5.34 6.84
N LEU A 436 -22.23 -5.14 6.62
CA LEU A 436 -21.73 -4.42 5.43
C LEU A 436 -22.09 -5.11 4.11
N ARG A 437 -21.96 -6.45 4.05
CA ARG A 437 -22.35 -7.22 2.87
C ARG A 437 -23.86 -7.14 2.63
N PHE A 438 -24.65 -7.31 3.69
CA PHE A 438 -26.10 -7.26 3.60
C PHE A 438 -26.60 -5.87 3.20
N PHE A 439 -26.10 -4.80 3.81
CA PHE A 439 -26.40 -3.42 3.44
C PHE A 439 -26.08 -3.14 1.96
N SER A 440 -24.93 -3.62 1.48
CA SER A 440 -24.54 -3.50 0.08
C SER A 440 -25.48 -4.27 -0.87
N GLN A 441 -25.99 -5.41 -0.44
CA GLN A 441 -26.97 -6.20 -1.19
C GLN A 441 -28.34 -5.53 -1.24
N LEU A 442 -28.81 -4.99 -0.11
CA LEU A 442 -30.06 -4.22 -0.05
C LEU A 442 -30.02 -3.03 -1.00
N LYS A 443 -28.93 -2.23 -0.98
CA LYS A 443 -28.76 -1.08 -1.88
C LYS A 443 -28.84 -1.47 -3.36
N LYS A 444 -28.35 -2.66 -3.73
CA LYS A 444 -28.43 -3.16 -5.11
C LYS A 444 -29.84 -3.62 -5.50
N ASN A 445 -30.57 -4.19 -4.54
CA ASN A 445 -31.91 -4.73 -4.80
C ASN A 445 -33.00 -3.66 -4.77
N TYR A 446 -32.80 -2.58 -4.00
CA TYR A 446 -33.79 -1.53 -3.73
C TYR A 446 -33.26 -0.15 -4.11
N MET A 447 -33.16 0.14 -5.41
CA MET A 447 -32.52 1.36 -5.91
C MET A 447 -33.29 2.67 -5.62
N ASN A 448 -34.58 2.60 -5.29
CA ASN A 448 -35.42 3.77 -5.02
C ASN A 448 -35.52 4.11 -3.52
N ASP A 449 -34.92 3.28 -2.67
CA ASP A 449 -34.99 3.43 -1.21
C ASP A 449 -33.80 4.26 -0.71
N ILE A 450 -33.92 4.78 0.51
CA ILE A 450 -32.94 5.68 1.08
C ILE A 450 -31.94 4.91 1.94
N PHE A 451 -30.66 5.02 1.60
CA PHE A 451 -29.56 4.42 2.35
C PHE A 451 -28.68 5.50 2.96
N ARG A 452 -28.45 5.44 4.27
CA ARG A 452 -27.52 6.34 4.98
C ARG A 452 -26.68 5.59 6.00
N VAL A 453 -25.55 6.20 6.35
CA VAL A 453 -24.60 5.69 7.34
C VAL A 453 -24.48 6.71 8.46
N ILE A 454 -24.72 6.25 9.68
CA ILE A 454 -24.60 7.05 10.90
C ILE A 454 -23.34 6.61 11.62
N ASP A 455 -22.38 7.53 11.70
CA ASP A 455 -21.10 7.31 12.36
C ASP A 455 -21.12 7.86 13.79
N HIS A 456 -21.17 6.95 14.75
CA HIS A 456 -21.25 7.26 16.17
C HIS A 456 -19.94 7.74 16.80
N ASP A 457 -18.80 7.67 16.10
CA ASP A 457 -17.61 8.39 16.55
C ASP A 457 -17.65 9.86 16.10
N LEU A 458 -18.30 10.16 14.98
CA LEU A 458 -18.47 11.53 14.48
C LEU A 458 -19.55 12.29 15.26
N HIS A 459 -20.55 11.57 15.77
CA HIS A 459 -21.70 12.10 16.50
C HIS A 459 -21.83 11.48 17.91
N PRO A 460 -20.90 11.79 18.84
CA PRO A 460 -20.87 11.17 20.16
C PRO A 460 -22.04 11.59 21.08
N SER A 461 -22.77 12.64 20.72
CA SER A 461 -23.91 13.17 21.49
C SER A 461 -25.26 12.60 21.10
N LEU A 462 -25.33 11.68 20.13
CA LEU A 462 -26.58 10.99 19.79
C LEU A 462 -26.99 10.04 20.93
N ASP A 463 -28.19 10.23 21.46
CA ASP A 463 -28.70 9.46 22.60
C ASP A 463 -29.00 7.99 22.22
N GLU A 464 -29.46 7.74 20.99
CA GLU A 464 -29.77 6.40 20.49
C GLU A 464 -28.52 5.70 19.91
N LYS A 465 -27.73 5.08 20.79
CA LYS A 465 -26.52 4.37 20.39
C LYS A 465 -26.66 2.84 20.56
N PRO A 466 -26.59 2.05 19.46
CA PRO A 466 -26.54 0.59 19.56
C PRO A 466 -25.19 0.11 20.15
N ASP A 467 -25.10 -1.18 20.49
CA ASP A 467 -23.88 -1.79 21.08
C ASP A 467 -22.99 -2.53 20.06
N ASP A 468 -23.41 -2.58 18.79
CA ASP A 468 -22.76 -3.27 17.67
C ASP A 468 -23.19 -2.66 16.32
N TYR A 469 -22.57 -3.08 15.22
CA TYR A 469 -23.01 -2.77 13.87
C TYR A 469 -24.41 -3.33 13.62
N VAL A 470 -25.32 -2.45 13.24
CA VAL A 470 -26.73 -2.78 13.00
C VAL A 470 -27.28 -1.91 11.88
N ILE A 471 -28.29 -2.43 11.20
CA ILE A 471 -29.06 -1.70 10.20
C ILE A 471 -30.44 -1.46 10.79
N TYR A 472 -30.82 -0.20 10.95
CA TYR A 472 -32.19 0.14 11.26
C TYR A 472 -32.99 0.24 9.95
N PHE A 473 -34.25 -0.18 10.00
CA PHE A 473 -35.19 -0.05 8.90
C PHE A 473 -36.39 0.75 9.38
N ALA A 474 -36.72 1.80 8.64
CA ALA A 474 -37.87 2.65 8.88
C ALA A 474 -38.71 2.79 7.61
N THR A 475 -40.01 2.95 7.79
CA THR A 475 -40.98 3.23 6.71
C THR A 475 -42.07 4.12 7.28
N GLN A 476 -42.65 5.00 6.45
CA GLN A 476 -43.77 5.87 6.87
C GLN A 476 -43.48 6.71 8.14
N GLY A 477 -42.23 7.14 8.29
CA GLY A 477 -41.81 7.96 9.43
C GLY A 477 -41.58 7.21 10.75
N SER A 478 -41.66 5.87 10.79
CA SER A 478 -41.41 5.07 11.99
C SER A 478 -40.36 3.98 11.79
N ILE A 479 -39.55 3.72 12.83
CA ILE A 479 -38.61 2.59 12.86
C ILE A 479 -39.41 1.29 13.04
N GLU A 480 -39.33 0.41 12.05
CA GLU A 480 -39.96 -0.92 12.08
C GLU A 480 -38.99 -1.99 12.60
N SER A 481 -37.68 -1.76 12.47
CA SER A 481 -36.67 -2.67 12.98
C SER A 481 -35.40 -1.94 13.40
N TYR A 482 -34.92 -2.23 14.61
CA TYR A 482 -33.62 -1.79 15.12
C TYR A 482 -32.49 -2.80 14.80
N ASN A 483 -32.80 -3.92 14.12
CA ASN A 483 -31.79 -4.86 13.62
C ASN A 483 -32.33 -5.64 12.41
N PHE A 484 -32.45 -4.93 11.29
CA PHE A 484 -33.11 -5.43 10.10
C PHE A 484 -32.44 -6.68 9.52
N TRP A 485 -31.11 -6.79 9.61
CA TRP A 485 -30.40 -8.00 9.22
C TRP A 485 -30.88 -9.22 10.02
N LYS A 486 -30.92 -9.12 11.35
CA LYS A 486 -31.39 -10.23 12.19
C LYS A 486 -32.85 -10.58 11.92
N ASP A 487 -33.70 -9.56 11.79
CA ASP A 487 -35.13 -9.78 11.53
C ASP A 487 -35.37 -10.40 10.15
N SER A 488 -34.59 -10.01 9.14
CA SER A 488 -34.64 -10.57 7.79
C SER A 488 -34.22 -12.05 7.74
N LEU A 489 -33.31 -12.48 8.60
CA LEU A 489 -32.92 -13.89 8.71
C LEU A 489 -34.04 -14.76 9.32
N THR A 490 -34.93 -14.18 10.13
CA THR A 490 -36.01 -14.92 10.79
C THR A 490 -37.27 -15.12 9.94
N LYS A 491 -37.35 -14.50 8.75
CA LYS A 491 -38.51 -14.59 7.85
C LYS A 491 -38.13 -15.26 6.53
N LEU A 492 -38.67 -16.46 6.28
CA LEU A 492 -38.60 -17.08 4.95
C LEU A 492 -39.45 -16.27 3.96
N SER A 493 -38.92 -16.00 2.77
CA SER A 493 -39.71 -15.38 1.71
C SER A 493 -40.83 -16.31 1.23
N ARG A 494 -41.94 -15.75 0.72
CA ARG A 494 -43.04 -16.54 0.13
C ARG A 494 -42.55 -17.48 -0.97
N THR A 495 -41.57 -17.05 -1.75
CA THR A 495 -40.95 -17.85 -2.81
C THR A 495 -40.21 -19.05 -2.23
N GLN A 496 -39.38 -18.87 -1.19
CA GLN A 496 -38.68 -19.96 -0.51
C GLN A 496 -39.65 -20.95 0.13
N ILE A 497 -40.69 -20.46 0.81
CA ILE A 497 -41.75 -21.30 1.39
C ILE A 497 -42.39 -22.16 0.29
N SER A 498 -42.80 -21.54 -0.82
CA SER A 498 -43.44 -22.26 -1.93
C SER A 498 -42.54 -23.31 -2.59
N LEU A 499 -41.23 -23.04 -2.68
CA LEU A 499 -40.26 -23.96 -3.27
C LEU A 499 -40.01 -25.16 -2.36
N ILE A 500 -39.79 -24.91 -1.05
CA ILE A 500 -39.54 -25.96 -0.08
C ILE A 500 -40.77 -26.88 0.06
N LEU A 501 -41.98 -26.31 0.13
CA LEU A 501 -43.22 -27.09 0.21
C LEU A 501 -43.50 -27.90 -1.07
N LYS A 502 -43.11 -27.40 -2.25
CA LYS A 502 -43.21 -28.18 -3.50
C LYS A 502 -42.30 -29.41 -3.51
N GLN A 503 -41.13 -29.31 -2.87
CA GLN A 503 -40.14 -30.38 -2.83
C GLN A 503 -40.35 -31.34 -1.64
N ASN A 504 -41.15 -30.94 -0.65
CA ASN A 504 -41.44 -31.71 0.54
C ASN A 504 -42.95 -31.94 0.69
N ALA A 505 -43.49 -32.90 -0.07
CA ALA A 505 -44.95 -33.14 -0.14
C ALA A 505 -45.60 -33.52 1.20
N SER A 506 -44.82 -34.01 2.18
CA SER A 506 -45.26 -34.35 3.54
C SER A 506 -45.20 -33.18 4.53
N LEU A 507 -44.62 -32.05 4.15
CA LEU A 507 -44.38 -30.90 5.02
C LEU A 507 -45.52 -29.86 4.87
N THR A 508 -46.04 -29.36 5.99
CA THR A 508 -46.99 -28.24 6.00
C THR A 508 -46.27 -26.92 6.20
N GLU A 509 -46.88 -25.81 5.77
CA GLU A 509 -46.33 -24.46 6.00
C GLU A 509 -46.11 -24.17 7.50
N GLN A 510 -47.03 -24.61 8.37
CA GLN A 510 -46.87 -24.44 9.82
C GLN A 510 -45.67 -25.21 10.38
N SER A 511 -45.46 -26.46 9.94
CA SER A 511 -44.30 -27.26 10.36
C SER A 511 -43.00 -26.67 9.83
N LEU A 512 -42.98 -26.16 8.59
CA LEU A 512 -41.83 -25.49 8.00
C LEU A 512 -41.41 -24.24 8.78
N LEU A 513 -42.38 -23.39 9.14
CA LEU A 513 -42.12 -22.19 9.93
C LEU A 513 -41.62 -22.52 11.34
N LYS A 514 -42.13 -23.61 11.93
CA LYS A 514 -41.64 -24.10 13.23
C LYS A 514 -40.20 -24.59 13.15
N TRP A 515 -39.87 -25.40 12.13
CA TRP A 515 -38.51 -25.89 11.91
C TRP A 515 -37.53 -24.76 11.62
N HIS A 516 -37.98 -23.74 10.87
CA HIS A 516 -37.20 -22.52 10.66
C HIS A 516 -36.91 -21.79 11.99
N ALA A 517 -37.92 -21.63 12.84
CA ALA A 517 -37.76 -20.99 14.13
C ALA A 517 -36.82 -21.78 15.07
N GLU A 518 -36.88 -23.11 15.05
CA GLU A 518 -35.98 -23.97 15.83
C GLU A 518 -34.55 -23.91 15.27
N PHE A 519 -34.37 -23.98 13.96
CA PHE A 519 -33.07 -23.84 13.31
C PHE A 519 -32.42 -22.48 13.61
N MET A 520 -33.19 -21.39 13.57
CA MET A 520 -32.71 -20.04 13.90
C MET A 520 -32.42 -19.85 15.39
N LYS A 521 -33.02 -20.67 16.26
CA LYS A 521 -32.73 -20.66 17.71
C LYS A 521 -31.41 -21.35 18.03
N GLU A 522 -31.07 -22.40 17.29
CA GLU A 522 -29.83 -23.16 17.47
C GLU A 522 -28.66 -22.56 16.66
N HIS A 523 -28.95 -21.98 15.49
CA HIS A 523 -28.00 -21.35 14.58
C HIS A 523 -28.38 -19.88 14.35
N LEU A 524 -27.95 -19.01 15.27
CA LEU A 524 -28.32 -17.59 15.30
C LEU A 524 -27.92 -16.78 14.05
N ASP A 525 -26.98 -17.29 13.25
CA ASP A 525 -26.61 -16.67 11.97
C ASP A 525 -27.28 -17.29 10.74
N GLY A 526 -28.24 -18.20 10.92
CA GLY A 526 -29.03 -18.81 9.85
C GLY A 526 -28.25 -19.79 8.96
N GLU A 527 -27.06 -20.20 9.41
CA GLU A 527 -26.16 -21.08 8.68
C GLU A 527 -25.66 -22.19 9.63
N LEU A 528 -25.68 -23.43 9.16
CA LEU A 528 -25.12 -24.59 9.87
C LEU A 528 -23.66 -24.77 9.44
N SER A 529 -22.75 -24.79 10.42
CA SER A 529 -21.33 -25.05 10.14
C SER A 529 -21.07 -26.55 9.93
N LYS A 530 -19.96 -26.87 9.27
CA LYS A 530 -19.53 -28.26 9.07
C LYS A 530 -19.33 -29.00 10.39
N ASP A 531 -18.77 -28.34 11.40
CA ASP A 531 -18.54 -28.91 12.73
C ASP A 531 -19.85 -29.21 13.47
N ASP A 532 -20.84 -28.33 13.35
CA ASP A 532 -22.17 -28.52 13.94
C ASP A 532 -22.93 -29.67 13.24
N PHE A 533 -22.83 -29.75 11.91
CA PHE A 533 -23.40 -30.85 11.13
C PHE A 533 -22.77 -32.21 11.49
N ILE A 534 -21.45 -32.26 11.68
CA ILE A 534 -20.73 -33.44 12.19
C ILE A 534 -21.26 -33.83 13.58
N SER A 535 -21.45 -32.85 14.48
CA SER A 535 -21.92 -33.11 15.84
C SER A 535 -23.28 -33.80 15.87
N GLU A 536 -24.20 -33.41 14.99
CA GLU A 536 -25.52 -34.06 14.88
C GLU A 536 -25.42 -35.48 14.31
N LEU A 537 -24.58 -35.71 13.30
CA LEU A 537 -24.37 -37.05 12.73
C LEU A 537 -23.68 -38.02 13.70
N VAL A 538 -22.79 -37.53 14.57
CA VAL A 538 -22.17 -38.32 15.65
C VAL A 538 -23.21 -38.84 16.66
N LYS A 539 -24.28 -38.09 16.92
CA LYS A 539 -25.37 -38.55 17.80
C LYS A 539 -26.19 -39.67 17.16
N LEU A 540 -26.35 -39.65 15.83
CA LEU A 540 -27.10 -40.64 15.07
C LEU A 540 -26.30 -41.93 14.81
N PHE A 541 -24.99 -41.82 14.60
CA PHE A 541 -24.08 -42.94 14.32
C PHE A 541 -22.94 -43.05 15.34
N PRO A 542 -23.23 -43.32 16.63
CA PRO A 542 -22.26 -43.25 17.72
C PRO A 542 -21.15 -44.31 17.69
N LYS A 543 -21.18 -45.25 16.74
CA LYS A 543 -20.20 -46.33 16.56
C LYS A 543 -19.35 -46.19 15.28
N GLY A 544 -19.62 -45.19 14.45
CA GLY A 544 -18.93 -44.98 13.18
C GLY A 544 -17.96 -43.80 13.18
N ASN A 545 -17.52 -43.39 11.99
CA ASN A 545 -16.67 -42.22 11.77
C ASN A 545 -17.38 -41.20 10.85
N PRO A 546 -18.24 -40.33 11.41
CA PRO A 546 -19.02 -39.38 10.62
C PRO A 546 -18.20 -38.30 9.91
N ALA A 547 -16.95 -38.05 10.34
CA ALA A 547 -16.14 -36.96 9.79
C ALA A 547 -15.83 -37.16 8.29
N ASN A 548 -15.46 -38.38 7.88
CA ASN A 548 -15.16 -38.69 6.46
C ASN A 548 -16.42 -38.62 5.58
N TYR A 549 -17.57 -39.05 6.11
CA TYR A 549 -18.86 -38.91 5.44
C TYR A 549 -19.32 -37.46 5.35
N CYS A 550 -19.09 -36.66 6.40
CA CYS A 550 -19.47 -35.26 6.43
C CYS A 550 -18.77 -34.47 5.33
N ASP A 551 -17.49 -34.72 5.04
CA ASP A 551 -16.79 -34.05 3.93
C ASP A 551 -17.46 -34.28 2.57
N TYR A 552 -18.06 -35.47 2.40
CA TYR A 552 -18.69 -35.93 1.18
C TYR A 552 -20.18 -35.54 1.07
N ALA A 553 -20.92 -35.65 2.17
CA ALA A 553 -22.32 -35.25 2.26
C ALA A 553 -22.47 -33.73 2.26
N PHE A 554 -21.57 -33.02 2.96
CA PHE A 554 -21.59 -31.57 3.05
C PHE A 554 -21.37 -30.91 1.69
N SER A 555 -20.45 -31.43 0.86
CA SER A 555 -20.23 -30.90 -0.50
C SER A 555 -21.41 -31.13 -1.46
N THR A 556 -22.30 -32.06 -1.12
CA THR A 556 -23.51 -32.36 -1.89
C THR A 556 -24.70 -31.49 -1.45
N ILE A 557 -24.71 -31.04 -0.18
CA ILE A 557 -25.76 -30.21 0.41
C ILE A 557 -25.45 -28.71 0.25
N ASP A 558 -24.19 -28.30 0.34
CA ASP A 558 -23.69 -26.94 0.10
C ASP A 558 -23.67 -26.65 -1.41
N ILE A 559 -24.84 -26.35 -1.97
CA ILE A 559 -25.04 -26.16 -3.41
C ILE A 559 -24.29 -24.92 -3.89
N ASP A 560 -24.25 -23.86 -3.07
CA ASP A 560 -23.62 -22.59 -3.42
C ASP A 560 -22.11 -22.52 -3.10
N LYS A 561 -21.56 -23.55 -2.47
CA LYS A 561 -20.15 -23.69 -2.07
C LYS A 561 -19.68 -22.60 -1.12
N SER A 562 -20.58 -22.11 -0.27
CA SER A 562 -20.27 -21.10 0.74
C SER A 562 -19.41 -21.64 1.89
N GLY A 563 -19.25 -22.96 2.00
CA GLY A 563 -18.57 -23.65 3.11
C GLY A 563 -19.47 -23.78 4.35
N LYS A 564 -20.77 -23.53 4.20
CA LYS A 564 -21.82 -23.56 5.22
C LYS A 564 -23.12 -24.04 4.60
N ILE A 565 -24.07 -24.52 5.41
CA ILE A 565 -25.38 -24.97 4.91
C ILE A 565 -26.45 -23.97 5.38
N SER A 566 -27.10 -23.28 4.44
CA SER A 566 -28.25 -22.41 4.74
C SER A 566 -29.49 -23.22 5.14
N PHE A 567 -30.48 -22.59 5.77
CA PHE A 567 -31.75 -23.28 6.09
C PHE A 567 -32.45 -23.86 4.84
N VAL A 568 -32.35 -23.20 3.69
CA VAL A 568 -32.95 -23.69 2.44
C VAL A 568 -32.23 -24.95 1.96
N GLU A 569 -30.89 -24.96 1.99
CA GLU A 569 -30.08 -26.14 1.64
C GLU A 569 -30.31 -27.28 2.63
N PHE A 570 -30.43 -26.98 3.92
CA PHE A 570 -30.82 -27.94 4.95
C PHE A 570 -32.19 -28.56 4.66
N MET A 571 -33.20 -27.76 4.32
CA MET A 571 -34.54 -28.26 3.97
C MET A 571 -34.57 -29.04 2.66
N ASN A 572 -33.72 -28.68 1.70
CA ASN A 572 -33.53 -29.47 0.48
C ASN A 572 -32.88 -30.82 0.83
N ALA A 573 -31.87 -30.85 1.70
CA ALA A 573 -31.26 -32.08 2.18
C ALA A 573 -32.23 -32.97 2.96
N VAL A 574 -33.12 -32.39 3.77
CA VAL A 574 -34.19 -33.13 4.45
C VAL A 574 -35.15 -33.75 3.43
N ALA A 575 -35.54 -33.02 2.38
CA ALA A 575 -36.41 -33.53 1.32
C ALA A 575 -35.84 -34.79 0.65
N LEU A 576 -34.52 -34.82 0.52
CA LEU A 576 -33.76 -35.92 -0.08
C LEU A 576 -33.76 -37.20 0.78
N ILE A 577 -34.01 -37.10 2.09
CA ILE A 577 -33.96 -38.23 3.04
C ILE A 577 -35.36 -38.79 3.33
N GLN A 578 -36.43 -38.07 2.96
CA GLN A 578 -37.82 -38.49 3.18
C GLN A 578 -38.26 -39.65 2.24
N PRO A 579 -39.35 -40.37 2.57
CA PRO A 579 -39.89 -41.42 1.69
C PRO A 579 -40.30 -40.86 0.32
N GLY A 580 -39.80 -41.45 -0.77
CA GLY A 580 -40.09 -41.06 -2.16
C GLY A 580 -40.04 -42.25 -3.12
N ASP A 581 -40.43 -42.04 -4.37
CA ASP A 581 -40.37 -43.09 -5.41
C ASP A 581 -38.93 -43.55 -5.71
N LEU A 582 -38.80 -44.78 -6.22
CA LEU A 582 -37.51 -45.42 -6.49
C LEU A 582 -36.61 -44.56 -7.39
N LYS A 583 -37.19 -43.92 -8.40
CA LYS A 583 -36.50 -43.07 -9.37
C LYS A 583 -35.84 -41.86 -8.72
N THR A 584 -36.57 -41.16 -7.86
CA THR A 584 -36.09 -40.00 -7.11
C THR A 584 -34.95 -40.40 -6.17
N ARG A 585 -35.05 -41.58 -5.54
CA ARG A 585 -34.02 -42.13 -4.65
C ARG A 585 -32.75 -42.53 -5.40
N LEU A 586 -32.85 -43.18 -6.56
CA LEU A 586 -31.68 -43.51 -7.37
C LEU A 586 -30.97 -42.25 -7.90
N GLY A 587 -31.75 -41.21 -8.23
CA GLY A 587 -31.21 -39.91 -8.62
C GLY A 587 -30.43 -39.20 -7.51
N LEU A 588 -30.79 -39.43 -6.24
CA LEU A 588 -30.04 -38.95 -5.07
C LEU A 588 -28.66 -39.61 -5.00
N VAL A 589 -28.65 -40.93 -5.04
CA VAL A 589 -27.45 -41.76 -4.90
C VAL A 589 -26.43 -41.39 -5.96
N PHE A 590 -26.90 -41.19 -7.20
CA PHE A 590 -26.05 -40.71 -8.28
C PHE A 590 -25.41 -39.35 -7.95
N SER A 591 -26.20 -38.40 -7.42
CA SER A 591 -25.74 -37.04 -7.12
C SER A 591 -24.72 -37.03 -5.98
N VAL A 592 -24.87 -37.93 -5.01
CA VAL A 592 -23.92 -38.14 -3.92
C VAL A 592 -22.64 -38.81 -4.44
N CYS A 593 -22.75 -39.86 -5.26
CA CYS A 593 -21.61 -40.51 -5.93
C CYS A 593 -20.81 -39.55 -6.83
N ASP A 594 -21.48 -38.59 -7.48
CA ASP A 594 -20.90 -37.57 -8.36
C ASP A 594 -20.49 -36.29 -7.62
N TYR A 595 -19.80 -36.41 -6.49
CA TYR A 595 -19.39 -35.31 -5.61
C TYR A 595 -18.55 -34.18 -6.28
N ASN A 596 -18.00 -34.39 -7.48
CA ASN A 596 -17.29 -33.37 -8.25
C ASN A 596 -18.12 -32.78 -9.41
N ASN A 597 -19.41 -33.14 -9.50
CA ASN A 597 -20.37 -32.71 -10.50
C ASN A 597 -19.88 -32.94 -11.94
N ALA A 598 -19.26 -34.09 -12.20
CA ALA A 598 -18.76 -34.47 -13.52
C ALA A 598 -19.89 -34.94 -14.46
N GLN A 599 -21.12 -35.04 -13.95
CA GLN A 599 -22.32 -35.57 -14.63
C GLN A 599 -22.24 -37.06 -15.00
N THR A 600 -21.17 -37.73 -14.57
CA THR A 600 -20.91 -39.16 -14.82
C THR A 600 -20.20 -39.79 -13.61
N ILE A 601 -20.56 -41.03 -13.28
CA ILE A 601 -19.90 -41.83 -12.24
C ILE A 601 -19.07 -42.96 -12.85
N ASP A 602 -17.90 -43.22 -12.28
CA ASP A 602 -17.02 -44.35 -12.63
C ASP A 602 -16.93 -45.35 -11.47
N ASP A 603 -16.24 -46.47 -11.70
CA ASP A 603 -16.07 -47.52 -10.68
C ASP A 603 -15.34 -46.99 -9.43
N GLY A 604 -14.35 -46.12 -9.61
CA GLY A 604 -13.61 -45.48 -8.53
C GLY A 604 -14.50 -44.64 -7.60
N LYS A 605 -15.43 -43.87 -8.17
CA LYS A 605 -16.42 -43.07 -7.41
C LYS A 605 -17.37 -43.94 -6.62
N ILE A 606 -17.85 -45.05 -7.20
CA ILE A 606 -18.74 -46.00 -6.52
C ILE A 606 -18.00 -46.72 -5.39
N VAL A 607 -16.74 -47.12 -5.60
CA VAL A 607 -15.90 -47.73 -4.53
C VAL A 607 -15.74 -46.76 -3.37
N LYS A 608 -15.38 -45.51 -3.65
CA LYS A 608 -15.16 -44.50 -2.62
C LYS A 608 -16.45 -44.18 -1.86
N PHE A 609 -17.58 -44.11 -2.56
CA PHE A 609 -18.89 -43.98 -1.94
C PHE A 609 -19.13 -45.14 -0.96
N LEU A 610 -19.00 -46.40 -1.40
CA LEU A 610 -19.18 -47.58 -0.55
C LEU A 610 -18.23 -47.66 0.66
N GLU A 611 -17.00 -47.16 0.54
CA GLU A 611 -16.03 -47.10 1.64
C GLU A 611 -16.42 -46.05 2.70
N VAL A 612 -16.73 -44.82 2.26
CA VAL A 612 -17.08 -43.69 3.15
C VAL A 612 -18.31 -43.98 4.00
N ILE A 613 -19.25 -44.70 3.41
CA ILE A 613 -20.54 -45.05 3.99
C ILE A 613 -20.40 -46.17 5.01
N ALA A 614 -19.57 -47.17 4.74
CA ALA A 614 -19.33 -48.22 5.70
C ALA A 614 -18.52 -47.73 6.92
N GLU A 615 -17.63 -46.75 6.71
CA GLU A 615 -16.97 -46.06 7.81
C GLU A 615 -17.97 -45.26 8.67
N LEU A 616 -19.00 -44.65 8.07
CA LEU A 616 -20.08 -43.97 8.80
C LEU A 616 -20.87 -44.91 9.72
N GLU A 617 -21.10 -46.16 9.32
CA GLU A 617 -21.92 -47.10 10.11
C GLU A 617 -21.14 -47.93 11.11
N HIS A 618 -19.88 -48.26 10.80
CA HIS A 618 -19.13 -49.32 11.50
C HIS A 618 -17.71 -48.91 11.92
N GLY A 619 -17.25 -47.71 11.55
CA GLY A 619 -15.95 -47.15 11.93
C GLY A 619 -14.83 -47.43 10.93
N GLU A 620 -13.66 -46.88 11.20
CA GLU A 620 -12.51 -46.94 10.30
C GLU A 620 -12.07 -48.39 10.03
N GLY A 621 -11.92 -48.75 8.74
CA GLY A 621 -11.53 -50.11 8.32
C GLY A 621 -12.66 -51.15 8.25
N ALA A 622 -13.93 -50.71 8.32
CA ALA A 622 -15.10 -51.60 8.31
C ALA A 622 -15.33 -52.37 7.00
N VAL A 623 -14.78 -51.90 5.86
CA VAL A 623 -14.97 -52.54 4.56
C VAL A 623 -13.67 -53.04 3.96
N ASN A 624 -13.73 -54.26 3.42
CA ASN A 624 -12.71 -54.79 2.55
C ASN A 624 -12.83 -54.11 1.17
N THR A 625 -11.90 -53.22 0.83
CA THR A 625 -11.82 -52.51 -0.46
C THR A 625 -11.98 -53.43 -1.69
N ASN A 626 -11.55 -54.70 -1.60
CA ASN A 626 -11.72 -55.64 -2.71
C ASN A 626 -13.18 -56.08 -2.91
N ALA A 627 -13.96 -56.14 -1.83
CA ALA A 627 -15.38 -56.40 -1.90
C ALA A 627 -16.12 -55.18 -2.50
N ALA A 628 -15.78 -53.95 -2.09
CA ALA A 628 -16.37 -52.73 -2.64
C ALA A 628 -16.07 -52.59 -4.14
N LYS A 629 -14.83 -52.91 -4.56
CA LYS A 629 -14.44 -53.01 -5.99
C LYS A 629 -15.23 -54.06 -6.76
N SER A 630 -15.57 -55.18 -6.12
CA SER A 630 -16.38 -56.23 -6.77
C SER A 630 -17.81 -55.75 -7.02
N VAL A 631 -18.41 -55.06 -6.04
CA VAL A 631 -19.77 -54.50 -6.15
C VAL A 631 -19.80 -53.37 -7.19
N ALA A 632 -18.85 -52.44 -7.14
CA ALA A 632 -18.73 -51.37 -8.12
C ALA A 632 -18.58 -51.92 -9.55
N ARG A 633 -17.75 -52.95 -9.75
CA ARG A 633 -17.59 -53.59 -11.06
C ARG A 633 -18.89 -54.25 -11.54
N ALA A 634 -19.62 -54.92 -10.66
CA ALA A 634 -20.90 -55.54 -11.00
C ALA A 634 -21.94 -54.49 -11.43
N ILE A 635 -22.06 -53.38 -10.68
CA ILE A 635 -22.93 -52.25 -11.03
C ILE A 635 -22.55 -51.69 -12.42
N MET A 636 -21.27 -51.43 -12.66
CA MET A 636 -20.79 -50.88 -13.93
C MET A 636 -20.96 -51.82 -15.13
N GLU A 637 -20.90 -53.14 -14.91
CA GLU A 637 -21.17 -54.14 -15.95
C GLU A 637 -22.67 -54.24 -16.27
N LEU A 638 -23.53 -54.19 -15.25
CA LEU A 638 -24.98 -54.25 -15.40
C LEU A 638 -25.56 -53.01 -16.08
N CYS A 639 -24.97 -51.83 -15.83
CA CYS A 639 -25.43 -50.58 -16.44
C CYS A 639 -24.99 -50.38 -17.89
N GLY A 640 -24.20 -51.31 -18.43
CA GLY A 640 -23.68 -51.28 -19.79
C GLY A 640 -22.63 -50.19 -19.95
N LYS A 641 -21.35 -50.59 -19.98
CA LYS A 641 -20.23 -49.66 -20.18
C LYS A 641 -20.49 -48.76 -21.40
N SER A 642 -20.55 -47.44 -21.20
CA SER A 642 -20.26 -46.51 -22.28
C SER A 642 -18.79 -46.69 -22.72
N LYS A 643 -18.42 -46.27 -23.94
CA LYS A 643 -17.05 -46.42 -24.47
C LYS A 643 -15.96 -45.80 -23.59
N ASP A 644 -16.35 -44.95 -22.64
CA ASP A 644 -15.47 -44.13 -21.82
C ASP A 644 -15.38 -44.62 -20.36
N GLY A 645 -16.06 -45.72 -20.01
CA GLY A 645 -15.94 -46.38 -18.70
C GLY A 645 -16.73 -45.70 -17.56
N ALA A 646 -17.59 -44.73 -17.86
CA ALA A 646 -18.45 -44.02 -16.91
C ALA A 646 -19.94 -44.12 -17.29
N VAL A 647 -20.83 -43.93 -16.31
CA VAL A 647 -22.30 -44.03 -16.44
C VAL A 647 -22.92 -42.68 -16.09
N ASN A 648 -23.86 -42.19 -16.90
CA ASN A 648 -24.59 -40.95 -16.61
C ASN A 648 -25.83 -41.18 -15.73
N LYS A 649 -26.49 -40.11 -15.25
CA LYS A 649 -27.60 -40.19 -14.29
C LYS A 649 -28.77 -41.04 -14.78
N GLU A 650 -29.12 -40.89 -16.06
CA GLU A 650 -30.27 -41.58 -16.67
C GLU A 650 -29.95 -43.06 -16.88
N GLU A 651 -28.74 -43.37 -17.35
CA GLU A 651 -28.25 -44.75 -17.49
C GLU A 651 -28.17 -45.47 -16.15
N PHE A 652 -27.71 -44.79 -15.09
CA PHE A 652 -27.63 -45.35 -13.74
C PHE A 652 -29.02 -45.67 -13.17
N ILE A 653 -29.96 -44.73 -13.27
CA ILE A 653 -31.34 -44.92 -12.80
C ILE A 653 -32.01 -46.06 -13.57
N ASP A 654 -31.99 -46.03 -14.91
CA ASP A 654 -32.62 -47.06 -15.75
C ASP A 654 -32.02 -48.46 -15.50
N CYS A 655 -30.69 -48.52 -15.30
CA CYS A 655 -29.98 -49.75 -14.98
C CYS A 655 -30.41 -50.36 -13.65
N CYS A 656 -30.42 -49.54 -12.59
CA CYS A 656 -30.80 -49.99 -11.26
C CYS A 656 -32.29 -50.34 -11.18
N GLU A 657 -33.15 -49.66 -11.94
CA GLU A 657 -34.57 -50.01 -12.07
C GLU A 657 -34.78 -51.35 -12.78
N ARG A 658 -33.98 -51.67 -13.81
CA ARG A 658 -34.14 -52.91 -14.62
C ARG A 658 -33.49 -54.15 -14.02
N ASN A 659 -32.34 -54.01 -13.38
CA ASN A 659 -31.55 -55.13 -12.83
C ASN A 659 -31.70 -55.24 -11.30
N TYR A 660 -32.86 -54.82 -10.81
CA TYR A 660 -33.21 -54.69 -9.39
C TYR A 660 -32.89 -55.95 -8.56
N ASP A 661 -33.26 -57.14 -9.05
CA ASP A 661 -33.08 -58.42 -8.33
C ASP A 661 -31.63 -58.96 -8.41
N ASP A 662 -30.90 -58.63 -9.47
CA ASP A 662 -29.51 -59.07 -9.70
C ASP A 662 -28.49 -58.20 -8.94
N LEU A 663 -28.88 -56.99 -8.55
CA LEU A 663 -28.06 -56.07 -7.76
C LEU A 663 -28.06 -56.42 -6.27
N VAL A 664 -28.90 -57.34 -5.77
CA VAL A 664 -28.96 -57.72 -4.35
C VAL A 664 -27.73 -58.58 -3.96
N VAL A 665 -26.57 -57.95 -3.78
CA VAL A 665 -25.35 -58.62 -3.29
C VAL A 665 -25.25 -58.44 -1.77
N PRO A 666 -25.14 -59.50 -0.96
CA PRO A 666 -25.08 -59.38 0.49
C PRO A 666 -23.69 -58.89 0.92
N PHE A 667 -23.59 -57.60 1.26
CA PHE A 667 -22.31 -57.02 1.68
C PHE A 667 -22.03 -57.17 3.19
N LEU A 668 -23.02 -57.09 4.09
CA LEU A 668 -22.91 -57.41 5.54
C LEU A 668 -24.28 -57.76 6.19
N PRO A 669 -24.35 -58.59 7.26
CA PRO A 669 -25.61 -58.96 7.94
C PRO A 669 -26.13 -57.91 8.96
N LEU A 670 -27.46 -57.71 9.01
CA LEU A 670 -28.17 -56.77 9.91
C LEU A 670 -27.97 -57.02 11.41
N THR A 671 -27.93 -55.95 12.22
CA THR A 671 -28.08 -56.02 13.68
C THR A 671 -29.56 -56.13 14.11
N GLU A 672 -29.83 -56.74 15.27
CA GLU A 672 -31.20 -56.95 15.80
C GLU A 672 -31.99 -55.65 16.05
N ARG A 673 -31.29 -54.53 16.31
CA ARG A 673 -31.92 -53.23 16.54
C ARG A 673 -32.47 -52.61 15.25
N GLN A 674 -31.77 -52.81 14.14
CA GLN A 674 -32.22 -52.39 12.80
C GLN A 674 -33.42 -53.23 12.35
N LYS A 675 -33.38 -54.55 12.60
CA LYS A 675 -34.53 -55.45 12.32
C LYS A 675 -35.81 -55.03 13.06
N SER A 676 -35.68 -54.40 14.22
CA SER A 676 -36.81 -53.89 15.01
C SER A 676 -37.40 -52.58 14.49
N PHE A 677 -36.61 -51.72 13.84
CA PHE A 677 -37.05 -50.42 13.32
C PHE A 677 -37.87 -50.56 12.01
N TYR A 678 -37.56 -51.57 11.19
CA TYR A 678 -38.21 -51.81 9.89
C TYR A 678 -39.45 -52.72 9.93
N ARG A 679 -39.91 -53.16 11.11
CA ARG A 679 -40.99 -54.17 11.26
C ARG A 679 -42.39 -53.61 11.51
N SER A 680 -42.59 -52.29 11.56
CA SER A 680 -43.91 -51.71 11.80
C SER A 680 -44.59 -51.31 10.48
N ASP A 681 -45.67 -52.02 10.14
CA ASP A 681 -46.70 -51.77 9.11
C ASP A 681 -46.66 -52.59 7.80
N GLU A 682 -47.80 -53.24 7.50
CA GLU A 682 -48.08 -54.24 6.45
C GLU A 682 -48.13 -53.72 4.99
N TRP A 683 -47.38 -52.66 4.66
CA TRP A 683 -47.35 -52.03 3.33
C TRP A 683 -46.07 -52.39 2.51
N LEU A 684 -45.59 -53.63 2.64
CA LEU A 684 -44.14 -53.95 2.60
C LEU A 684 -43.61 -54.79 1.43
N GLU A 685 -44.38 -55.15 0.39
CA GLU A 685 -43.80 -55.91 -0.74
C GLU A 685 -42.98 -55.04 -1.70
N ASP A 686 -43.40 -53.78 -1.93
CA ASP A 686 -42.70 -52.84 -2.82
C ASP A 686 -41.54 -52.11 -2.08
N GLN A 687 -41.69 -51.92 -0.76
CA GLN A 687 -40.65 -51.35 0.11
C GLN A 687 -39.55 -52.37 0.44
N SER A 688 -39.81 -53.68 0.56
CA SER A 688 -38.73 -54.67 0.71
C SER A 688 -37.80 -54.69 -0.51
N LYS A 689 -38.35 -54.36 -1.68
CA LYS A 689 -37.59 -54.14 -2.92
C LYS A 689 -36.83 -52.81 -2.84
N THR A 690 -37.57 -51.72 -2.63
CA THR A 690 -37.13 -50.47 -1.99
C THR A 690 -35.78 -50.49 -1.23
N ILE A 691 -35.84 -51.27 -0.15
CA ILE A 691 -34.90 -51.34 0.97
C ILE A 691 -33.63 -52.14 0.61
N ASN A 692 -33.66 -53.10 -0.31
CA ASN A 692 -32.46 -53.85 -0.69
C ASN A 692 -31.58 -53.11 -1.71
N LEU A 693 -32.15 -52.27 -2.57
CA LEU A 693 -31.36 -51.35 -3.39
C LEU A 693 -30.88 -50.15 -2.57
N LEU A 694 -31.70 -49.66 -1.64
CA LEU A 694 -31.26 -48.80 -0.55
C LEU A 694 -30.18 -49.44 0.32
N ARG A 695 -30.07 -50.77 0.45
CA ARG A 695 -28.87 -51.33 1.11
C ARG A 695 -27.59 -51.06 0.34
N ILE A 696 -27.59 -50.89 -0.98
CA ILE A 696 -26.39 -50.52 -1.75
C ILE A 696 -26.22 -49.00 -1.87
N CYS A 697 -27.32 -48.28 -1.76
CA CYS A 697 -27.46 -46.85 -2.00
C CYS A 697 -27.56 -45.99 -0.72
N SER A 698 -27.84 -46.65 0.40
CA SER A 698 -27.88 -46.19 1.79
C SER A 698 -27.37 -47.32 2.72
N PHE A 699 -26.38 -48.09 2.25
CA PHE A 699 -25.17 -48.17 3.07
C PHE A 699 -24.68 -46.73 3.14
#